data_AF-A0A7Y5GLN5-F1
#
_entry.id   AF-A0A7Y5GLN5-F1
#
_cell.length_a   1.000
_cell.length_b   1.000
_cell.length_c   1.000
_cell.angle_alpha   90.00
_cell.angle_beta   90.00
_cell.angle_gamma   90.00
#
_symmetry.space_group_name_H-M   'P 1'
#
loop_
_entity.id
_entity.type
_entity.pdbx_description
1 polymer ?
#
loop_
_entity_poly.entity_id
_entity_poly.type
_entity_poly.pdbx_seq_one_letter_code
_entity_poly.pdbx_strand_id
1 'polypeptide(L)'
;MSYLSKYLDEHTTALIKYKGLLLFIEGKVSFSSCQKNFAEFAVLENWEYTVDLFFNEHREPVKVVCECSKYTSQLCRHSAASLYFLNSHKYFQEDGPSLDEILNKTGTERTILAKKSFDPEEMIVPASKIDPEYTRIVKVMREIEERSKPATPKIIEKLKKKKESEKKSEVDPVTRVKDKLNELIVPERKSKSKQNKRFAYGLSTGYSSSSLTPVWVELDRNGEIKRSGRVYSVDQSEMESISFEDKIILNFLVKSGGELSVDLFANLTGERYKRNRNASYLLSELIEKYLGSRDLFYGGQDNLDLTHKVAVLQQSAKAIIRIDTDKKNINLSLEIKADGKKLKKLSEFELFLPEPLWIWNKNELIKVDNLTREQYEFFKDNNFTFSFPKLLQEFFEKDILSQLLKTIEIESKLYKVEKLSVPPVKLLYLEESEGKLMLRLRFRYKDDVIDFGNGREVEGLLKEGLFIQIIRDTISEENARAEIKECYVREVEPGVFNPRNDPLTFLFTYLDTIKEKGFEIYGEAELNKFKITTHTPSLSVTVSSGIDWFDVTADINIGDAQVSLGALFDSIKQRKTFIKLSDGSNARLTKEWLDKFERIFSFAEIKDNTVRFSNTQAVFVEELISEVDEVVVDSAFREHTAKLKNFTRINKTPIPERIESKLREYQKLGFDWFYFLKEFRFGGILADDMGLGKTIQVLALLLREKQMRTSLPTLIVAPTSVVFNWINEAEKFTPELKILDHTGVDRIKESTIHFEDYDCIITSYGILLRDEDIFTQRDFHYVILDESQRIKNPLAKTSRIVRKLHANHRLCLTGTPVENNLTELWSQFAFLNQGMFGSLGTFKDSLVKPIQKDFDSNAADYLKKVIYPFILRRTKDLVAKELPPKTEIVHYCEMDDEQARLYEIWKNSIRNEVMSQIDRQGLRKSRFKIIEGLLRLRQICNHPQLLKNVTVKKSGKFEEFKDLTHKVIEEDHKVLVFSQFVKMLDIIEAYLKRVGMKYVVLTGKSMNREEIVERFQNDPKIKIFLISLKAGGFGLNLTAADYVFHYDPWWNPAVEMQATDRTHRIGQDKNVFVYKFITKNSVEEKILQLQEKKRELVSNIVSTDSSIFKSLERDDIEILFS
;
A
#
# COMPACT_ATOMS: atom_id res chain seq x y z
N MET A 1 -18.46 34.65 -58.30
CA MET A 1 -19.31 35.63 -57.57
C MET A 1 -20.54 36.08 -58.35
N SER A 2 -20.45 36.63 -59.59
CA SER A 2 -21.67 37.01 -60.34
C SER A 2 -22.57 35.83 -60.72
N TYR A 3 -21.98 34.65 -61.01
CA TYR A 3 -22.71 33.39 -61.22
C TYR A 3 -23.46 32.94 -59.95
N LEU A 4 -22.84 33.13 -58.78
CA LEU A 4 -23.40 32.74 -57.48
C LEU A 4 -24.60 33.62 -57.09
N SER A 5 -24.52 34.92 -57.36
CA SER A 5 -25.63 35.86 -57.13
C SER A 5 -26.85 35.51 -58.01
N LYS A 6 -26.63 35.22 -59.30
CA LYS A 6 -27.72 34.92 -60.23
C LYS A 6 -28.43 33.60 -59.90
N TYR A 7 -27.66 32.59 -59.46
CA TYR A 7 -28.16 31.29 -59.03
C TYR A 7 -28.95 31.35 -57.71
N LEU A 8 -28.51 32.19 -56.76
CA LEU A 8 -29.21 32.39 -55.50
C LEU A 8 -30.54 33.14 -55.70
N ASP A 9 -30.63 34.07 -56.65
CA ASP A 9 -31.86 34.80 -56.97
C ASP A 9 -32.92 33.93 -57.67
N GLU A 10 -32.51 32.98 -58.54
CA GLU A 10 -33.44 32.09 -59.25
C GLU A 10 -34.05 30.98 -58.36
N HIS A 11 -33.38 30.61 -57.26
CA HIS A 11 -33.77 29.47 -56.41
C HIS A 11 -34.11 29.81 -54.95
N THR A 12 -34.04 31.09 -54.56
CA THR A 12 -34.29 31.55 -53.17
C THR A 12 -35.69 31.19 -52.69
N THR A 13 -36.70 31.30 -53.56
CA THR A 13 -38.10 31.04 -53.18
C THR A 13 -38.37 29.56 -52.88
N ALA A 14 -37.63 28.63 -53.52
CA ALA A 14 -37.70 27.20 -53.24
C ALA A 14 -36.92 26.82 -51.97
N LEU A 15 -35.74 27.41 -51.76
CA LEU A 15 -34.90 27.21 -50.56
C LEU A 15 -35.59 27.67 -49.27
N ILE A 16 -36.27 28.82 -49.31
CA ILE A 16 -37.00 29.37 -48.16
C ILE A 16 -38.24 28.52 -47.83
N LYS A 17 -38.94 27.99 -48.84
CA LYS A 17 -40.19 27.23 -48.65
C LYS A 17 -39.97 25.83 -48.05
N TYR A 18 -38.81 25.22 -48.29
CA TYR A 18 -38.51 23.84 -47.83
C TYR A 18 -37.37 23.74 -46.80
N LYS A 19 -36.73 24.86 -46.41
CA LYS A 19 -35.64 24.93 -45.42
C LYS A 19 -34.53 23.87 -45.64
N GLY A 20 -34.07 23.71 -46.88
CA GLY A 20 -32.92 22.84 -47.21
C GLY A 20 -31.58 23.56 -47.01
N LEU A 21 -30.56 22.85 -46.50
CA LEU A 21 -29.18 23.32 -46.37
C LEU A 21 -28.44 23.18 -47.72
N LEU A 22 -27.81 24.27 -48.18
CA LEU A 22 -26.87 24.24 -49.31
C LEU A 22 -25.45 24.11 -48.78
N LEU A 23 -24.76 23.02 -49.12
CA LEU A 23 -23.34 22.79 -48.81
C LEU A 23 -22.49 22.97 -50.07
N PHE A 24 -21.50 23.86 -50.02
CA PHE A 24 -20.47 23.99 -51.05
C PHE A 24 -19.21 23.27 -50.60
N ILE A 25 -18.73 22.33 -51.42
CA ILE A 25 -17.41 21.69 -51.31
C ILE A 25 -16.65 22.10 -52.58
N GLU A 26 -15.33 22.30 -52.51
CA GLU A 26 -14.49 22.82 -53.61
C GLU A 26 -14.58 21.98 -54.91
N GLY A 27 -15.59 22.30 -55.72
CA GLY A 27 -15.98 21.69 -57.01
C GLY A 27 -17.43 22.10 -57.30
N LYS A 28 -17.79 22.43 -58.55
CA LYS A 28 -19.13 22.99 -58.86
C LYS A 28 -20.25 21.97 -58.58
N VAL A 29 -20.96 22.14 -57.47
CA VAL A 29 -22.19 21.38 -57.15
C VAL A 29 -23.39 22.12 -57.74
N SER A 30 -24.22 21.41 -58.51
CA SER A 30 -25.51 21.92 -59.00
C SER A 30 -26.64 21.19 -58.27
N PHE A 31 -27.54 21.96 -57.63
CA PHE A 31 -28.72 21.45 -56.94
C PHE A 31 -29.77 21.01 -57.98
N SER A 32 -30.26 19.76 -57.87
CA SER A 32 -31.26 19.17 -58.77
C SER A 32 -32.69 19.38 -58.24
N SER A 33 -33.04 18.77 -57.09
CA SER A 33 -34.38 18.91 -56.50
C SER A 33 -34.46 18.46 -55.02
N CYS A 34 -35.52 18.86 -54.31
CA CYS A 34 -35.85 18.36 -52.97
C CYS A 34 -37.37 18.16 -52.81
N GLN A 35 -37.78 17.01 -52.27
CA GLN A 35 -39.14 16.74 -51.78
C GLN A 35 -39.09 16.25 -50.33
N LYS A 36 -40.23 16.20 -49.63
CA LYS A 36 -40.33 16.17 -48.15
C LYS A 36 -39.27 15.35 -47.38
N ASN A 37 -38.85 14.18 -47.88
CA ASN A 37 -37.84 13.31 -47.26
C ASN A 37 -36.70 12.87 -48.23
N PHE A 38 -36.47 13.60 -49.32
CA PHE A 38 -35.55 13.24 -50.42
C PHE A 38 -34.78 14.47 -50.96
N ALA A 39 -33.47 14.34 -51.19
CA ALA A 39 -32.64 15.34 -51.86
C ALA A 39 -31.63 14.70 -52.82
N GLU A 40 -31.51 15.25 -54.02
CA GLU A 40 -30.63 14.77 -55.10
C GLU A 40 -29.59 15.83 -55.49
N PHE A 41 -28.32 15.42 -55.60
CA PHE A 41 -27.20 16.29 -55.92
C PHE A 41 -26.37 15.76 -57.09
N ALA A 42 -25.94 16.66 -57.98
CA ALA A 42 -25.00 16.38 -59.05
C ALA A 42 -23.70 17.17 -58.85
N VAL A 43 -22.55 16.48 -58.86
CA VAL A 43 -21.21 17.08 -58.72
C VAL A 43 -20.52 17.04 -60.08
N LEU A 44 -20.18 18.20 -60.64
CA LEU A 44 -19.63 18.31 -61.98
C LEU A 44 -18.14 18.69 -61.96
N GLU A 45 -17.26 17.68 -61.90
CA GLU A 45 -15.92 17.73 -62.53
C GLU A 45 -15.51 16.33 -63.03
N ASN A 46 -15.45 16.17 -64.36
CA ASN A 46 -15.04 14.99 -65.15
C ASN A 46 -15.77 13.63 -64.94
N TRP A 47 -16.66 13.49 -63.95
CA TRP A 47 -17.52 12.30 -63.77
C TRP A 47 -18.89 12.75 -63.25
N GLU A 48 -19.98 12.48 -63.99
CA GLU A 48 -21.36 12.71 -63.51
C GLU A 48 -21.78 11.53 -62.62
N TYR A 49 -22.12 11.81 -61.37
CA TYR A 49 -22.76 10.85 -60.48
C TYR A 49 -23.83 11.55 -59.64
N THR A 50 -24.90 10.83 -59.37
CA THR A 50 -26.04 11.28 -58.55
C THR A 50 -25.99 10.61 -57.19
N VAL A 51 -26.24 11.41 -56.14
CA VAL A 51 -26.33 10.92 -54.77
C VAL A 51 -27.69 11.28 -54.18
N ASP A 52 -28.43 10.25 -53.78
CA ASP A 52 -29.75 10.31 -53.20
C ASP A 52 -29.68 10.14 -51.67
N LEU A 53 -30.25 11.11 -50.95
CA LEU A 53 -30.34 11.10 -49.50
C LEU A 53 -31.79 10.93 -49.04
N PHE A 54 -32.04 9.92 -48.21
CA PHE A 54 -33.37 9.64 -47.63
C PHE A 54 -33.35 9.89 -46.13
N PHE A 55 -34.36 10.62 -45.65
CA PHE A 55 -34.49 11.02 -44.25
C PHE A 55 -35.70 10.36 -43.57
N ASN A 56 -35.60 10.04 -42.28
CA ASN A 56 -36.72 9.53 -41.49
C ASN A 56 -37.68 10.66 -41.07
N GLU A 57 -38.76 10.34 -40.36
CA GLU A 57 -39.76 11.33 -39.91
C GLU A 57 -39.19 12.38 -38.94
N HIS A 58 -38.04 12.08 -38.30
CA HIS A 58 -37.28 12.99 -37.46
C HIS A 58 -36.18 13.76 -38.22
N ARG A 59 -36.12 13.61 -39.56
CA ARG A 59 -35.19 14.26 -40.48
C ARG A 59 -33.72 13.85 -40.32
N GLU A 60 -33.48 12.65 -39.81
CA GLU A 60 -32.14 12.05 -39.75
C GLU A 60 -31.89 11.22 -41.01
N PRO A 61 -30.68 11.28 -41.60
CA PRO A 61 -30.36 10.52 -42.81
C PRO A 61 -30.33 9.03 -42.47
N VAL A 62 -31.28 8.27 -43.00
CA VAL A 62 -31.42 6.82 -42.77
C VAL A 62 -30.89 5.99 -43.93
N LYS A 63 -30.77 6.59 -45.12
CA LYS A 63 -30.21 5.89 -46.28
C LYS A 63 -29.54 6.87 -47.25
N VAL A 64 -28.37 6.49 -47.73
CA VAL A 64 -27.60 7.21 -48.77
C VAL A 64 -27.34 6.26 -49.91
N VAL A 65 -27.74 6.63 -51.12
CA VAL A 65 -27.55 5.83 -52.34
C VAL A 65 -26.76 6.67 -53.33
N CYS A 66 -25.68 6.11 -53.87
CA CYS A 66 -24.86 6.76 -54.89
C CYS A 66 -24.95 5.93 -56.17
N GLU A 67 -25.43 6.54 -57.25
CA GLU A 67 -25.45 5.94 -58.58
C GLU A 67 -24.17 6.33 -59.32
N CYS A 68 -23.08 5.63 -59.03
CA CYS A 68 -21.86 5.70 -59.86
C CYS A 68 -21.59 4.37 -60.55
N SER A 69 -21.23 4.41 -61.83
CA SER A 69 -21.09 3.23 -62.70
C SER A 69 -19.90 2.30 -62.37
N LYS A 70 -19.09 2.62 -61.34
CA LYS A 70 -17.84 1.92 -61.03
C LYS A 70 -17.82 1.05 -59.78
N TYR A 71 -18.80 1.15 -58.86
CA TYR A 71 -18.82 0.37 -57.63
C TYR A 71 -20.25 0.00 -57.21
N THR A 72 -20.58 -1.29 -57.23
CA THR A 72 -21.92 -1.84 -56.92
C THR A 72 -22.11 -2.19 -55.44
N SER A 73 -21.43 -1.50 -54.50
CA SER A 73 -21.62 -1.71 -53.05
C SER A 73 -22.10 -0.44 -52.34
N GLN A 74 -22.92 -0.61 -51.28
CA GLN A 74 -23.57 0.48 -50.51
C GLN A 74 -22.60 1.41 -49.74
N LEU A 75 -21.29 1.21 -49.83
CA LEU A 75 -20.24 2.01 -49.16
C LEU A 75 -19.29 2.63 -50.20
N CYS A 76 -19.87 3.36 -51.15
CA CYS A 76 -19.11 4.21 -52.05
C CYS A 76 -18.42 5.36 -51.27
N ARG A 77 -17.17 5.71 -51.61
CA ARG A 77 -16.44 6.84 -50.99
C ARG A 77 -17.22 8.16 -51.04
N HIS A 78 -18.05 8.36 -52.06
CA HIS A 78 -18.90 9.54 -52.20
C HIS A 78 -20.08 9.53 -51.20
N SER A 79 -20.67 8.37 -50.91
CA SER A 79 -21.69 8.21 -49.86
C SER A 79 -21.10 8.46 -48.46
N ALA A 80 -19.88 7.97 -48.20
CA ALA A 80 -19.18 8.18 -46.93
C ALA A 80 -18.79 9.66 -46.71
N ALA A 81 -18.32 10.35 -47.74
CA ALA A 81 -18.00 11.78 -47.67
C ALA A 81 -19.26 12.64 -47.44
N SER A 82 -20.37 12.29 -48.08
CA SER A 82 -21.66 12.98 -47.91
C SER A 82 -22.23 12.80 -46.49
N LEU A 83 -22.12 11.60 -45.91
CA LEU A 83 -22.50 11.32 -44.51
C LEU A 83 -21.58 12.01 -43.48
N TYR A 84 -20.27 12.06 -43.75
CA TYR A 84 -19.28 12.73 -42.90
C TYR A 84 -19.56 14.23 -42.74
N PHE A 85 -19.99 14.89 -43.83
CA PHE A 85 -20.24 16.34 -43.80
C PHE A 85 -21.58 16.71 -43.13
N LEU A 86 -22.61 15.87 -43.26
CA LEU A 86 -23.92 16.06 -42.62
C LEU A 86 -23.89 15.86 -41.10
N ASN A 87 -22.98 15.03 -40.58
CA ASN A 87 -22.89 14.67 -39.15
C ASN A 87 -21.77 15.42 -38.41
N SER A 88 -21.55 16.70 -38.69
CA SER A 88 -20.56 17.54 -37.99
C SER A 88 -20.94 17.88 -36.52
N HIS A 89 -21.72 17.02 -35.85
CA HIS A 89 -21.79 16.88 -34.39
C HIS A 89 -21.31 15.46 -34.00
N LYS A 90 -20.13 15.42 -33.37
CA LYS A 90 -19.27 14.31 -32.93
C LYS A 90 -19.97 13.02 -32.47
N TYR A 91 -19.63 11.86 -33.07
CA TYR A 91 -19.89 10.52 -32.48
C TYR A 91 -18.91 9.39 -32.87
N PHE A 92 -17.61 9.65 -33.06
CA PHE A 92 -16.59 8.59 -32.96
C PHE A 92 -15.32 9.10 -32.27
N GLN A 93 -15.27 8.92 -30.95
CA GLN A 93 -14.09 8.41 -30.27
C GLN A 93 -14.33 6.90 -30.14
N GLU A 94 -13.43 6.06 -30.65
CA GLU A 94 -12.70 5.08 -29.84
C GLU A 94 -11.78 4.20 -30.70
N ASP A 95 -10.80 3.65 -30.01
CA ASP A 95 -9.75 2.75 -30.45
C ASP A 95 -10.23 1.67 -31.43
N GLY A 96 -9.76 1.78 -32.68
CA GLY A 96 -9.95 0.79 -33.73
C GLY A 96 -8.73 0.76 -34.65
N PRO A 97 -8.46 -0.39 -35.29
CA PRO A 97 -7.24 -0.61 -36.07
C PRO A 97 -7.15 0.36 -37.26
N SER A 98 -5.93 0.69 -37.67
CA SER A 98 -5.69 1.64 -38.77
C SER A 98 -6.25 1.11 -40.10
N LEU A 99 -6.55 2.02 -41.02
CA LEU A 99 -7.09 1.69 -42.36
C LEU A 99 -6.21 0.67 -43.14
N ASP A 100 -4.93 0.57 -42.81
CA ASP A 100 -3.98 -0.39 -43.39
C ASP A 100 -4.17 -1.83 -42.87
N GLU A 101 -4.74 -2.01 -41.68
CA GLU A 101 -5.03 -3.33 -41.09
C GLU A 101 -6.34 -3.93 -41.62
N ILE A 102 -7.30 -3.09 -42.04
CA ILE A 102 -8.58 -3.53 -42.61
C ILE A 102 -8.42 -3.95 -44.08
N LEU A 103 -7.50 -3.33 -44.82
CA LEU A 103 -7.28 -3.65 -46.24
C LEU A 103 -6.62 -5.02 -46.48
N ASN A 104 -6.03 -5.64 -45.45
CA ASN A 104 -5.31 -6.91 -45.59
C ASN A 104 -6.10 -8.15 -45.16
N LYS A 105 -7.36 -8.02 -44.71
CA LYS A 105 -8.16 -9.19 -44.31
C LYS A 105 -9.65 -8.98 -44.56
N THR A 106 -10.12 -9.26 -45.77
CA THR A 106 -11.41 -9.95 -45.99
C THR A 106 -11.52 -10.40 -47.44
N GLY A 107 -11.27 -11.68 -47.68
CA GLY A 107 -11.96 -12.44 -48.73
C GLY A 107 -13.00 -13.32 -48.07
N THR A 108 -14.18 -13.38 -48.69
CA THR A 108 -15.37 -14.22 -48.40
C THR A 108 -16.44 -13.66 -47.47
N GLU A 109 -17.61 -13.48 -48.09
CA GLU A 109 -18.92 -13.16 -47.55
C GLU A 109 -19.43 -14.21 -46.56
N ARG A 110 -20.20 -13.79 -45.54
CA ARG A 110 -21.34 -14.56 -45.01
C ARG A 110 -22.22 -13.72 -44.07
N THR A 111 -23.45 -13.54 -44.52
CA THR A 111 -24.66 -13.20 -43.78
C THR A 111 -24.91 -14.19 -42.64
N ILE A 112 -25.24 -13.76 -41.40
CA ILE A 112 -25.97 -14.58 -40.40
C ILE A 112 -26.88 -13.69 -39.53
N LEU A 113 -28.08 -14.24 -39.31
CA LEU A 113 -29.28 -13.78 -38.63
C LEU A 113 -29.19 -13.75 -37.09
N ALA A 114 -30.22 -13.13 -36.51
CA ALA A 114 -30.48 -12.93 -35.08
C ALA A 114 -30.73 -14.20 -34.23
N LYS A 115 -30.58 -14.00 -32.90
CA LYS A 115 -31.00 -14.80 -31.73
C LYS A 115 -30.19 -16.05 -31.37
N LYS A 116 -29.44 -15.97 -30.26
CA LYS A 116 -29.59 -16.83 -29.06
C LYS A 116 -28.71 -16.34 -27.90
N SER A 117 -29.24 -16.53 -26.69
CA SER A 117 -28.68 -16.28 -25.36
C SER A 117 -27.38 -17.05 -25.10
N PHE A 118 -26.43 -16.42 -24.41
CA PHE A 118 -25.14 -16.98 -24.01
C PHE A 118 -25.15 -17.27 -22.49
N ASP A 119 -24.79 -18.49 -22.12
CA ASP A 119 -24.72 -19.02 -20.75
C ASP A 119 -23.23 -19.27 -20.38
N PRO A 120 -22.70 -18.77 -19.24
CA PRO A 120 -21.25 -18.73 -19.02
C PRO A 120 -20.59 -20.03 -18.54
N GLU A 121 -21.31 -21.14 -18.37
CA GLU A 121 -20.77 -22.34 -17.69
C GLU A 121 -20.23 -23.46 -18.60
N GLU A 122 -20.27 -23.32 -19.92
CA GLU A 122 -19.67 -24.31 -20.83
C GLU A 122 -18.41 -23.79 -21.52
N MET A 123 -17.25 -23.86 -20.86
CA MET A 123 -15.95 -24.08 -21.52
C MET A 123 -14.85 -24.46 -20.50
N ILE A 124 -14.72 -25.76 -20.23
CA ILE A 124 -13.49 -26.37 -19.70
C ILE A 124 -12.86 -27.17 -20.84
N VAL A 125 -11.69 -26.75 -21.33
CA VAL A 125 -10.89 -27.49 -22.30
C VAL A 125 -9.64 -28.07 -21.62
N PRO A 126 -9.27 -29.35 -21.84
CA PRO A 126 -8.11 -30.00 -21.22
C PRO A 126 -6.76 -29.44 -21.68
N ALA A 127 -5.78 -29.46 -20.76
CA ALA A 127 -4.43 -28.87 -20.88
C ALA A 127 -3.47 -29.49 -21.93
N SER A 128 -3.97 -30.21 -22.92
CA SER A 128 -3.15 -30.91 -23.93
C SER A 128 -3.19 -30.29 -25.34
N LYS A 129 -3.84 -29.13 -25.51
CA LYS A 129 -3.79 -28.32 -26.76
C LYS A 129 -3.51 -26.85 -26.45
N ILE A 130 -2.31 -26.55 -25.96
CA ILE A 130 -1.84 -25.17 -25.76
C ILE A 130 -0.79 -24.83 -26.81
N ASP A 131 -1.07 -23.77 -27.55
CA ASP A 131 -0.26 -23.14 -28.59
C ASP A 131 1.08 -22.60 -28.03
N PRO A 132 2.21 -22.74 -28.73
CA PRO A 132 3.49 -22.12 -28.34
C PRO A 132 3.46 -20.60 -28.08
N GLU A 133 2.44 -19.85 -28.53
CA GLU A 133 2.25 -18.43 -28.16
C GLU A 133 1.97 -18.20 -26.65
N TYR A 134 1.45 -19.20 -25.93
CA TYR A 134 1.14 -19.07 -24.51
C TYR A 134 2.41 -18.96 -23.62
N THR A 135 3.56 -19.40 -24.13
CA THR A 135 4.86 -19.29 -23.44
C THR A 135 5.37 -17.85 -23.40
N ARG A 136 4.95 -16.98 -24.34
CA ARG A 136 5.29 -15.55 -24.33
C ARG A 136 4.43 -14.77 -23.34
N ILE A 137 3.14 -15.10 -23.24
CA ILE A 137 2.19 -14.41 -22.35
C ILE A 137 2.49 -14.74 -20.87
N VAL A 138 2.82 -15.99 -20.54
CA VAL A 138 3.21 -16.39 -19.17
C VAL A 138 4.54 -15.75 -18.73
N LYS A 139 5.44 -15.48 -19.68
CA LYS A 139 6.72 -14.79 -19.39
C LYS A 139 6.50 -13.30 -19.11
N VAL A 140 5.60 -12.66 -19.85
CA VAL A 140 5.18 -11.27 -19.63
C VAL A 140 4.38 -11.13 -18.32
N MET A 141 3.52 -12.10 -17.99
CA MET A 141 2.77 -12.09 -16.72
C MET A 141 3.67 -12.34 -15.50
N ARG A 142 4.69 -13.21 -15.59
CA ARG A 142 5.72 -13.35 -14.54
C ARG A 142 6.57 -12.09 -14.35
N GLU A 143 6.88 -11.38 -15.43
CA GLU A 143 7.58 -10.08 -15.35
C GLU A 143 6.70 -8.99 -14.71
N ILE A 144 5.37 -9.08 -14.84
CA ILE A 144 4.41 -8.19 -14.18
C ILE A 144 4.22 -8.56 -12.69
N GLU A 145 4.23 -9.86 -12.35
CA GLU A 145 4.20 -10.36 -10.96
C GLU A 145 5.48 -10.06 -10.17
N GLU A 146 6.65 -10.06 -10.82
CA GLU A 146 7.92 -9.65 -10.19
C GLU A 146 7.98 -8.14 -9.92
N ARG A 147 7.25 -7.32 -10.71
CA ARG A 147 7.15 -5.86 -10.53
C ARG A 147 6.18 -5.42 -9.42
N SER A 148 5.42 -6.34 -8.84
CA SER A 148 4.35 -6.05 -7.86
C SER A 148 4.67 -6.50 -6.42
N LYS A 149 5.92 -6.88 -6.12
CA LYS A 149 6.41 -7.06 -4.73
C LYS A 149 7.03 -5.77 -4.18
N PRO A 150 6.89 -5.47 -2.87
CA PRO A 150 7.47 -4.26 -2.27
C PRO A 150 9.01 -4.29 -2.37
N ALA A 151 9.56 -3.19 -2.87
CA ALA A 151 10.98 -3.07 -3.20
C ALA A 151 11.88 -3.01 -1.95
N THR A 152 12.96 -3.79 -1.93
CA THR A 152 14.04 -3.67 -0.93
C THR A 152 14.82 -2.35 -1.10
N PRO A 153 15.51 -1.86 -0.06
CA PRO A 153 16.22 -0.57 -0.08
C PRO A 153 17.20 -0.41 -1.25
N LYS A 154 17.87 -1.50 -1.66
CA LYS A 154 18.76 -1.53 -2.83
C LYS A 154 18.04 -1.30 -4.18
N ILE A 155 16.76 -1.67 -4.30
CA ILE A 155 15.94 -1.43 -5.48
C ILE A 155 15.38 0.00 -5.45
N ILE A 156 15.08 0.56 -4.27
CA ILE A 156 14.70 1.98 -4.13
C ILE A 156 15.87 2.90 -4.50
N GLU A 157 17.11 2.53 -4.16
CA GLU A 157 18.30 3.28 -4.55
C GLU A 157 18.63 3.14 -6.04
N LYS A 158 18.40 1.95 -6.63
CA LYS A 158 18.46 1.75 -8.09
C LYS A 158 17.34 2.47 -8.83
N LEU A 159 16.14 2.55 -8.28
CA LEU A 159 15.01 3.27 -8.85
C LEU A 159 15.13 4.79 -8.65
N LYS A 160 15.77 5.28 -7.57
CA LYS A 160 16.16 6.69 -7.44
C LYS A 160 17.21 7.07 -8.47
N LYS A 161 18.24 6.24 -8.65
CA LYS A 161 19.23 6.42 -9.74
C LYS A 161 18.61 6.28 -11.13
N LYS A 162 17.59 5.42 -11.29
CA LYS A 162 16.86 5.27 -12.56
C LYS A 162 15.89 6.44 -12.81
N LYS A 163 15.22 6.98 -11.78
CA LYS A 163 14.38 8.20 -11.86
C LYS A 163 15.22 9.45 -12.06
N GLU A 164 16.43 9.51 -11.54
CA GLU A 164 17.42 10.54 -11.87
C GLU A 164 17.94 10.38 -13.31
N SER A 165 18.02 9.16 -13.85
CA SER A 165 18.36 8.91 -15.26
C SER A 165 17.18 9.11 -16.23
N GLU A 166 15.94 8.89 -15.79
CA GLU A 166 14.70 9.05 -16.59
C GLU A 166 14.18 10.50 -16.54
N LYS A 167 14.47 11.27 -15.46
CA LYS A 167 14.27 12.73 -15.43
C LYS A 167 15.13 13.49 -16.43
N LYS A 168 16.20 12.87 -16.97
CA LYS A 168 16.97 13.40 -18.11
C LYS A 168 16.33 13.10 -19.48
N SER A 169 15.17 12.42 -19.54
CA SER A 169 14.60 11.91 -20.80
C SER A 169 13.24 12.49 -21.22
N GLU A 170 12.58 13.28 -20.36
CA GLU A 170 11.46 14.18 -20.75
C GLU A 170 11.97 15.61 -20.91
N VAL A 171 13.06 15.73 -21.65
CA VAL A 171 13.59 17.00 -22.09
C VAL A 171 13.01 17.23 -23.49
N ASP A 172 12.25 18.32 -23.65
CA ASP A 172 11.74 18.83 -24.93
C ASP A 172 12.75 18.53 -26.06
N PRO A 173 12.35 17.97 -27.22
CA PRO A 173 13.28 17.67 -28.33
C PRO A 173 14.25 18.81 -28.64
N VAL A 174 13.81 20.07 -28.48
CA VAL A 174 14.62 21.30 -28.56
C VAL A 174 15.72 21.35 -27.49
N THR A 175 15.37 21.03 -26.26
CA THR A 175 16.27 21.02 -25.11
C THR A 175 17.24 19.82 -25.16
N ARG A 176 16.84 18.70 -25.78
CA ARG A 176 17.68 17.51 -26.00
C ARG A 176 18.78 17.73 -27.05
N VAL A 177 18.55 18.66 -27.99
CA VAL A 177 19.55 19.12 -28.97
C VAL A 177 20.52 20.12 -28.33
N LYS A 178 20.01 21.06 -27.50
CA LYS A 178 20.82 21.98 -26.68
C LYS A 178 21.82 21.26 -25.77
N ASP A 179 21.38 20.24 -25.05
CA ASP A 179 22.24 19.52 -24.08
C ASP A 179 23.35 18.73 -24.79
N LYS A 180 23.07 18.15 -25.96
CA LYS A 180 24.09 17.46 -26.78
C LYS A 180 25.09 18.41 -27.43
N LEU A 181 24.71 19.65 -27.73
CA LEU A 181 25.60 20.70 -28.26
C LEU A 181 26.61 21.19 -27.22
N ASN A 182 26.23 21.20 -25.93
CA ASN A 182 27.06 21.70 -24.84
C ASN A 182 28.03 20.65 -24.24
N GLU A 183 27.78 19.34 -24.41
CA GLU A 183 28.57 18.27 -23.77
C GLU A 183 29.88 17.86 -24.49
N LEU A 184 30.22 18.42 -25.67
CA LEU A 184 31.31 17.90 -26.52
C LEU A 184 32.48 18.90 -26.76
N ILE A 185 32.89 19.66 -25.75
CA ILE A 185 34.04 20.58 -25.84
C ILE A 185 35.37 19.84 -25.60
N VAL A 186 36.17 19.64 -26.65
CA VAL A 186 37.60 19.28 -26.59
C VAL A 186 38.35 20.15 -27.62
N PRO A 187 39.54 20.72 -27.34
CA PRO A 187 40.20 21.62 -28.28
C PRO A 187 40.83 20.86 -29.44
N GLU A 188 40.50 21.22 -30.69
CA GLU A 188 41.08 20.60 -31.88
C GLU A 188 42.14 21.47 -32.58
N ARG A 189 43.18 20.79 -33.05
CA ARG A 189 44.40 21.32 -33.67
C ARG A 189 44.15 21.82 -35.10
N LYS A 190 44.80 22.93 -35.46
CA LYS A 190 44.84 23.46 -36.83
C LYS A 190 45.57 22.52 -37.79
N SER A 191 44.88 22.10 -38.84
CA SER A 191 45.44 21.51 -40.06
C SER A 191 45.29 22.52 -41.21
N LYS A 192 46.35 22.78 -41.97
CA LYS A 192 46.32 23.60 -43.19
C LYS A 192 46.01 22.70 -44.39
N SER A 193 44.85 22.84 -45.02
CA SER A 193 44.60 22.27 -46.36
C SER A 193 44.79 23.35 -47.44
N LYS A 194 45.21 22.89 -48.63
CA LYS A 194 45.47 23.71 -49.82
C LYS A 194 44.27 23.60 -50.78
N GLN A 195 43.18 24.33 -50.54
CA GLN A 195 42.14 24.66 -51.53
C GLN A 195 41.15 25.70 -50.96
N ASN A 196 40.68 26.64 -51.79
CA ASN A 196 39.95 27.86 -51.39
C ASN A 196 38.42 27.64 -51.22
N LYS A 197 37.99 26.51 -50.63
CA LYS A 197 36.57 26.19 -50.38
C LYS A 197 36.19 26.47 -48.93
N ARG A 198 35.11 27.24 -48.71
CA ARG A 198 34.55 27.61 -47.40
C ARG A 198 33.23 26.91 -47.12
N PHE A 199 32.99 26.53 -45.87
CA PHE A 199 31.73 25.96 -45.43
C PHE A 199 30.69 27.05 -45.15
N ALA A 200 29.45 26.84 -45.60
CA ALA A 200 28.34 27.78 -45.48
C ALA A 200 26.99 27.06 -45.45
N TYR A 201 25.90 27.81 -45.34
CA TYR A 201 24.54 27.26 -45.36
C TYR A 201 23.71 27.92 -46.46
N GLY A 202 23.03 27.08 -47.25
CA GLY A 202 22.08 27.48 -48.27
C GLY A 202 20.67 27.52 -47.69
N LEU A 203 19.99 28.64 -47.87
CA LEU A 203 18.56 28.81 -47.64
C LEU A 203 17.84 28.81 -48.98
N SER A 204 16.76 28.03 -49.11
CA SER A 204 15.84 28.15 -50.24
C SER A 204 14.41 28.35 -49.78
N THR A 205 13.65 29.04 -50.61
CA THR A 205 12.19 29.10 -50.55
C THR A 205 11.64 28.72 -51.92
N GLY A 206 11.04 27.54 -52.02
CA GLY A 206 10.30 27.08 -53.20
C GLY A 206 8.83 27.52 -53.13
N TYR A 207 8.04 27.16 -54.16
CA TYR A 207 6.61 27.49 -54.23
C TYR A 207 5.80 26.98 -53.03
N SER A 208 6.26 25.92 -52.34
CA SER A 208 5.53 25.31 -51.22
C SER A 208 6.40 24.92 -50.02
N SER A 209 7.68 25.30 -49.97
CA SER A 209 8.57 24.87 -48.88
C SER A 209 9.77 25.77 -48.69
N SER A 210 10.22 25.91 -47.46
CA SER A 210 11.51 26.52 -47.11
C SER A 210 12.47 25.47 -46.61
N SER A 211 13.76 25.57 -46.95
CA SER A 211 14.73 24.60 -46.46
C SER A 211 16.12 25.15 -46.18
N LEU A 212 16.84 24.39 -45.36
CA LEU A 212 18.22 24.64 -44.96
C LEU A 212 19.11 23.47 -45.38
N THR A 213 20.14 23.78 -46.16
CA THR A 213 21.08 22.79 -46.69
C THR A 213 22.53 23.19 -46.39
N PRO A 214 23.40 22.28 -45.92
CA PRO A 214 24.82 22.57 -45.77
C PRO A 214 25.51 22.59 -47.15
N VAL A 215 26.27 23.65 -47.41
CA VAL A 215 26.92 23.90 -48.72
C VAL A 215 28.38 24.30 -48.52
N TRP A 216 29.19 24.10 -49.55
CA TRP A 216 30.51 24.73 -49.65
C TRP A 216 30.47 25.79 -50.74
N VAL A 217 31.19 26.88 -50.54
CA VAL A 217 31.32 28.00 -51.47
C VAL A 217 32.79 28.32 -51.73
N GLU A 218 33.12 28.57 -52.99
CA GLU A 218 34.39 29.16 -53.42
C GLU A 218 34.08 30.60 -53.85
N LEU A 219 34.65 31.58 -53.15
CA LEU A 219 34.45 33.00 -53.45
C LEU A 219 35.55 33.52 -54.36
N ASP A 220 35.22 34.47 -55.24
CA ASP A 220 36.19 35.20 -56.03
C ASP A 220 36.86 36.34 -55.22
N ARG A 221 37.70 37.16 -55.86
CA ARG A 221 38.42 38.27 -55.18
C ARG A 221 37.51 39.41 -54.73
N ASN A 222 36.28 39.47 -55.24
CA ASN A 222 35.28 40.49 -54.89
C ASN A 222 34.29 39.98 -53.81
N GLY A 223 34.41 38.72 -53.39
CA GLY A 223 33.52 38.10 -52.41
C GLY A 223 32.24 37.51 -53.02
N GLU A 224 32.15 37.42 -54.35
CA GLU A 224 31.04 36.79 -55.05
C GLU A 224 31.26 35.28 -55.22
N ILE A 225 30.17 34.51 -55.32
CA ILE A 225 30.24 33.05 -55.42
C ILE A 225 30.73 32.67 -56.82
N LYS A 226 31.91 32.04 -56.87
CA LYS A 226 32.51 31.51 -58.09
C LYS A 226 32.06 30.08 -58.37
N ARG A 227 31.96 29.24 -57.34
CA ARG A 227 31.44 27.87 -57.37
C ARG A 227 30.81 27.51 -56.04
N SER A 228 29.80 26.63 -56.06
CA SER A 228 29.23 26.06 -54.85
C SER A 228 28.78 24.61 -55.05
N GLY A 229 28.54 23.90 -53.96
CA GLY A 229 28.00 22.54 -53.99
C GLY A 229 27.54 22.07 -52.62
N ARG A 230 26.72 20.99 -52.58
CA ARG A 230 26.22 20.42 -51.33
C ARG A 230 27.31 19.64 -50.57
N VAL A 231 27.20 19.61 -49.25
CA VAL A 231 28.06 18.81 -48.38
C VAL A 231 27.31 17.54 -47.96
N TYR A 232 27.67 16.40 -48.57
CA TYR A 232 27.00 15.11 -48.34
C TYR A 232 27.64 14.25 -47.24
N SER A 233 28.88 14.51 -46.86
CA SER A 233 29.60 13.76 -45.81
C SER A 233 30.74 14.58 -45.18
N VAL A 234 31.21 14.14 -44.01
CA VAL A 234 32.26 14.78 -43.19
C VAL A 234 33.67 14.42 -43.70
N ASP A 235 33.92 14.41 -45.02
CA ASP A 235 35.29 14.20 -45.52
C ASP A 235 36.08 15.52 -45.38
N GLN A 236 36.73 15.68 -44.22
CA GLN A 236 37.34 16.93 -43.72
C GLN A 236 38.63 17.34 -44.46
N SER A 237 39.01 16.61 -45.52
CA SER A 237 40.27 16.79 -46.21
C SER A 237 40.30 17.97 -47.20
N GLU A 238 39.13 18.47 -47.63
CA GLU A 238 39.01 19.48 -48.70
C GLU A 238 38.51 20.89 -48.29
N MET A 239 38.08 21.10 -47.04
CA MET A 239 37.46 22.38 -46.61
C MET A 239 38.32 23.14 -45.59
N GLU A 240 38.28 24.48 -45.61
CA GLU A 240 38.80 25.29 -44.49
C GLU A 240 38.17 24.81 -43.18
N SER A 241 38.92 24.82 -42.07
CA SER A 241 38.53 24.19 -40.80
C SER A 241 37.10 24.54 -40.37
N ILE A 242 36.18 23.58 -40.48
CA ILE A 242 34.77 23.68 -40.06
C ILE A 242 34.72 23.84 -38.53
N SER A 243 33.93 24.80 -38.03
CA SER A 243 33.76 25.00 -36.58
C SER A 243 33.14 23.77 -35.91
N PHE A 244 33.35 23.63 -34.61
CA PHE A 244 32.82 22.49 -33.86
C PHE A 244 31.28 22.45 -33.89
N GLU A 245 30.66 23.62 -33.72
CA GLU A 245 29.21 23.80 -33.76
C GLU A 245 28.65 23.47 -35.15
N ASP A 246 29.37 23.81 -36.23
CA ASP A 246 29.00 23.44 -37.60
C ASP A 246 29.08 21.92 -37.85
N LYS A 247 30.07 21.23 -37.28
CA LYS A 247 30.16 19.75 -37.37
C LYS A 247 28.95 19.06 -36.73
N ILE A 248 28.42 19.60 -35.63
CA ILE A 248 27.23 19.04 -34.96
C ILE A 248 25.97 19.26 -35.82
N ILE A 249 25.77 20.48 -36.31
CA ILE A 249 24.62 20.83 -37.15
C ILE A 249 24.65 20.00 -38.43
N LEU A 250 25.83 19.85 -39.05
CA LEU A 250 26.00 19.01 -40.25
C LEU A 250 25.68 17.53 -39.97
N ASN A 251 26.15 16.98 -38.86
CA ASN A 251 25.80 15.60 -38.46
C ASN A 251 24.31 15.41 -38.20
N PHE A 252 23.63 16.41 -37.64
CA PHE A 252 22.19 16.40 -37.43
C PHE A 252 21.42 16.42 -38.77
N LEU A 253 21.81 17.32 -39.69
CA LEU A 253 21.19 17.45 -41.01
C LEU A 253 21.42 16.19 -41.87
N VAL A 254 22.63 15.62 -41.86
CA VAL A 254 22.95 14.37 -42.57
C VAL A 254 22.11 13.20 -42.06
N LYS A 255 21.93 13.05 -40.74
CA LYS A 255 21.05 12.02 -40.15
C LYS A 255 19.57 12.21 -40.50
N SER A 256 19.19 13.42 -40.90
CA SER A 256 17.82 13.79 -41.27
C SER A 256 17.58 13.81 -42.78
N GLY A 257 18.53 13.29 -43.59
CA GLY A 257 18.41 13.21 -45.05
C GLY A 257 19.21 14.28 -45.83
N GLY A 258 20.03 15.08 -45.14
CA GLY A 258 20.92 16.08 -45.74
C GLY A 258 20.32 17.49 -45.88
N GLU A 259 19.05 17.66 -45.52
CA GLU A 259 18.29 18.91 -45.64
C GLU A 259 17.20 18.97 -44.56
N LEU A 260 16.95 20.15 -43.98
CA LEU A 260 15.80 20.38 -43.11
C LEU A 260 14.80 21.25 -43.87
N SER A 261 13.66 20.67 -44.25
CA SER A 261 12.61 21.37 -45.00
C SER A 261 11.34 21.55 -44.17
N VAL A 262 10.66 22.67 -44.42
CA VAL A 262 9.40 23.07 -43.81
C VAL A 262 8.41 23.30 -44.95
N ASP A 263 7.32 22.55 -44.94
CA ASP A 263 6.23 22.72 -45.89
C ASP A 263 5.45 23.99 -45.51
N LEU A 264 5.47 24.98 -46.39
CA LEU A 264 4.82 26.26 -46.15
C LEU A 264 3.30 26.14 -46.22
N PHE A 265 2.70 25.05 -46.69
CA PHE A 265 1.23 24.92 -46.85
C PHE A 265 0.65 23.65 -46.22
N ALA A 266 1.34 23.03 -45.27
CA ALA A 266 0.86 21.82 -44.61
C ALA A 266 -0.50 22.03 -43.91
N ASN A 267 -1.42 21.07 -44.11
CA ASN A 267 -2.76 21.06 -43.49
C ASN A 267 -2.72 21.27 -41.96
N LEU A 268 -3.71 21.95 -41.39
CA LEU A 268 -3.80 22.35 -39.98
C LEU A 268 -4.12 21.22 -38.98
N THR A 269 -4.21 19.96 -39.42
CA THR A 269 -4.64 18.84 -38.57
C THR A 269 -3.86 17.56 -38.85
N GLY A 270 -3.59 16.77 -37.80
CA GLY A 270 -2.96 15.43 -37.88
C GLY A 270 -1.47 15.39 -37.55
N GLU A 271 -0.87 14.20 -37.59
CA GLU A 271 0.56 14.00 -37.28
C GLU A 271 1.50 14.76 -38.22
N ARG A 272 1.10 14.92 -39.48
CA ARG A 272 1.89 15.64 -40.49
C ARG A 272 2.03 17.13 -40.14
N TYR A 273 0.96 17.76 -39.62
CA TYR A 273 1.00 19.12 -39.09
C TYR A 273 1.96 19.22 -37.90
N LYS A 274 1.86 18.30 -36.92
CA LYS A 274 2.75 18.28 -35.74
C LYS A 274 4.23 18.15 -36.14
N ARG A 275 4.54 17.27 -37.09
CA ARG A 275 5.91 17.11 -37.61
C ARG A 275 6.41 18.36 -38.33
N ASN A 276 5.57 18.98 -39.17
CA ASN A 276 5.92 20.20 -39.88
C ASN A 276 6.12 21.40 -38.94
N ARG A 277 5.25 21.55 -37.94
CA ARG A 277 5.37 22.56 -36.89
C ARG A 277 6.67 22.39 -36.09
N ASN A 278 6.99 21.17 -35.67
CA ASN A 278 8.25 20.89 -34.98
C ASN A 278 9.48 21.21 -35.84
N ALA A 279 9.44 20.89 -37.15
CA ALA A 279 10.52 21.24 -38.08
C ALA A 279 10.68 22.77 -38.21
N SER A 280 9.57 23.51 -38.27
CA SER A 280 9.55 24.98 -38.31
C SER A 280 10.16 25.61 -37.06
N TYR A 281 9.79 25.14 -35.86
CA TYR A 281 10.41 25.60 -34.60
C TYR A 281 11.90 25.30 -34.54
N LEU A 282 12.31 24.09 -34.94
CA LEU A 282 13.71 23.70 -34.95
C LEU A 282 14.54 24.55 -35.91
N LEU A 283 14.03 24.79 -37.12
CA LEU A 283 14.71 25.62 -38.12
C LEU A 283 14.82 27.09 -37.64
N SER A 284 13.76 27.63 -37.04
CA SER A 284 13.81 28.95 -36.40
C SER A 284 14.90 29.04 -35.34
N GLU A 285 15.01 28.06 -34.45
CA GLU A 285 16.01 28.09 -33.38
C GLU A 285 17.44 27.95 -33.91
N LEU A 286 17.64 27.13 -34.95
CA LEU A 286 18.94 27.01 -35.63
C LEU A 286 19.38 28.35 -36.23
N ILE A 287 18.45 29.04 -36.91
CA ILE A 287 18.72 30.35 -37.53
C ILE A 287 19.06 31.39 -36.46
N GLU A 288 18.23 31.51 -35.43
CA GLU A 288 18.34 32.54 -34.39
C GLU A 288 19.59 32.38 -33.52
N LYS A 289 19.91 31.16 -33.09
CA LYS A 289 20.98 30.95 -32.09
C LYS A 289 22.34 30.58 -32.67
N TYR A 290 22.38 29.96 -33.85
CA TYR A 290 23.60 29.35 -34.36
C TYR A 290 24.01 29.86 -35.73
N LEU A 291 23.07 30.18 -36.63
CA LEU A 291 23.39 30.58 -38.00
C LEU A 291 23.41 32.10 -38.22
N GLY A 292 22.80 32.88 -37.33
CA GLY A 292 22.68 34.33 -37.52
C GLY A 292 24.00 35.12 -37.56
N SER A 293 25.13 34.51 -37.18
CA SER A 293 26.48 35.07 -37.28
C SER A 293 27.35 34.43 -38.37
N ARG A 294 26.81 33.48 -39.14
CA ARG A 294 27.51 32.73 -40.19
C ARG A 294 27.16 33.22 -41.59
N ASP A 295 27.93 32.80 -42.58
CA ASP A 295 27.65 33.09 -43.99
C ASP A 295 26.48 32.23 -44.48
N LEU A 296 25.30 32.86 -44.59
CA LEU A 296 24.07 32.30 -45.15
C LEU A 296 23.87 32.79 -46.57
N PHE A 297 23.53 31.91 -47.50
CA PHE A 297 23.32 32.24 -48.91
C PHE A 297 21.98 31.76 -49.41
N TYR A 298 21.36 32.52 -50.32
CA TYR A 298 20.10 32.12 -50.95
C TYR A 298 20.33 31.27 -52.21
N GLY A 299 19.68 30.10 -52.28
CA GLY A 299 19.98 29.03 -53.24
C GLY A 299 18.96 28.74 -54.36
N GLY A 300 17.95 29.59 -54.58
CA GLY A 300 16.90 29.31 -55.57
C GLY A 300 16.09 28.05 -55.24
N GLN A 301 15.46 27.40 -56.23
CA GLN A 301 14.60 26.23 -55.98
C GLN A 301 15.38 24.94 -55.61
N ASP A 302 16.62 24.77 -56.08
CA ASP A 302 17.36 23.50 -55.93
C ASP A 302 18.55 23.56 -54.95
N ASN A 303 18.77 24.68 -54.26
CA ASN A 303 19.89 24.90 -53.31
C ASN A 303 21.30 24.68 -53.91
N LEU A 304 21.42 24.62 -55.24
CA LEU A 304 22.68 24.37 -55.95
C LEU A 304 23.24 25.64 -56.62
N ASP A 305 22.36 26.57 -57.00
CA ASP A 305 22.72 27.86 -57.59
C ASP A 305 22.62 28.96 -56.54
N LEU A 306 23.59 28.99 -55.62
CA LEU A 306 23.68 30.05 -54.61
C LEU A 306 23.96 31.40 -55.30
N THR A 307 23.14 32.40 -54.99
CA THR A 307 23.15 33.69 -55.72
C THR A 307 23.75 34.82 -54.90
N HIS A 308 23.29 35.03 -53.67
CA HIS A 308 23.73 36.16 -52.82
C HIS A 308 23.61 35.82 -51.33
N LYS A 309 24.33 36.60 -50.51
CA LYS A 309 24.39 36.45 -49.05
C LYS A 309 23.15 37.05 -48.37
N VAL A 310 22.59 36.35 -47.40
CA VAL A 310 21.42 36.75 -46.61
C VAL A 310 21.87 37.13 -45.20
N ALA A 311 21.46 38.31 -44.72
CA ALA A 311 21.70 38.77 -43.36
C ALA A 311 20.52 38.38 -42.44
N VAL A 312 20.82 37.81 -41.27
CA VAL A 312 19.78 37.50 -40.26
C VAL A 312 19.74 38.63 -39.23
N LEU A 313 18.56 39.22 -39.02
CA LEU A 313 18.39 40.25 -38.01
C LEU A 313 18.37 39.59 -36.61
N GLN A 314 19.27 40.02 -35.72
CA GLN A 314 19.43 39.43 -34.38
C GLN A 314 18.32 39.79 -33.40
N GLN A 315 17.62 40.91 -33.61
CA GLN A 315 16.45 41.30 -32.82
C GLN A 315 15.17 40.97 -33.58
N SER A 316 14.20 40.39 -32.88
CA SER A 316 12.88 40.14 -33.44
C SER A 316 12.12 41.44 -33.68
N ALA A 317 11.30 41.44 -34.74
CA ALA A 317 10.42 42.53 -35.07
C ALA A 317 9.05 42.36 -34.41
N LYS A 318 8.37 43.48 -34.17
CA LYS A 318 6.98 43.51 -33.70
C LYS A 318 6.07 44.14 -34.74
N ALA A 319 4.95 43.48 -35.00
CA ALA A 319 3.83 43.99 -35.75
C ALA A 319 2.98 44.92 -34.89
N ILE A 320 2.53 46.01 -35.50
CA ILE A 320 1.60 46.98 -34.92
C ILE A 320 0.50 47.22 -35.95
N ILE A 321 -0.74 47.06 -35.55
CA ILE A 321 -1.88 47.46 -36.38
C ILE A 321 -2.26 48.89 -36.00
N ARG A 322 -2.24 49.77 -36.99
CA ARG A 322 -2.77 51.12 -36.87
C ARG A 322 -4.19 51.16 -37.37
N ILE A 323 -5.09 51.64 -36.52
CA ILE A 323 -6.50 51.85 -36.84
C ILE A 323 -6.74 53.35 -36.94
N ASP A 324 -6.94 53.81 -38.17
CA ASP A 324 -7.34 55.17 -38.50
C ASP A 324 -8.76 55.18 -39.06
N THR A 325 -9.35 56.36 -39.17
CA THR A 325 -10.71 56.51 -39.70
C THR A 325 -10.86 57.76 -40.54
N ASP A 326 -11.63 57.64 -41.63
CA ASP A 326 -12.06 58.77 -42.45
C ASP A 326 -13.59 58.93 -42.41
N LYS A 327 -14.17 59.79 -43.25
CA LYS A 327 -15.63 60.07 -43.25
C LYS A 327 -16.49 58.85 -43.60
N LYS A 328 -15.96 57.83 -44.28
CA LYS A 328 -16.73 56.67 -44.78
C LYS A 328 -16.19 55.32 -44.29
N ASN A 329 -14.91 55.21 -43.97
CA ASN A 329 -14.23 53.95 -43.68
C ASN A 329 -13.40 53.98 -42.37
N ILE A 330 -13.14 52.77 -41.85
CA ILE A 330 -12.16 52.42 -40.84
C ILE A 330 -11.00 51.75 -41.57
N ASN A 331 -9.80 52.31 -41.47
CA ASN A 331 -8.64 51.89 -42.23
C ASN A 331 -7.63 51.22 -41.28
N LEU A 332 -7.29 49.97 -41.56
CA LEU A 332 -6.28 49.20 -40.85
C LEU A 332 -5.01 49.16 -41.69
N SER A 333 -3.87 49.50 -41.08
CA SER A 333 -2.57 49.32 -41.71
C SER A 333 -1.63 48.54 -40.81
N LEU A 334 -0.97 47.53 -41.36
CA LEU A 334 0.05 46.76 -40.65
C LEU A 334 1.41 47.45 -40.78
N GLU A 335 2.03 47.74 -39.64
CA GLU A 335 3.42 48.18 -39.57
C GLU A 335 4.27 47.13 -38.84
N ILE A 336 5.41 46.76 -39.40
CA ILE A 336 6.39 45.92 -38.70
C ILE A 336 7.59 46.80 -38.33
N LYS A 337 7.93 46.83 -37.04
CA LYS A 337 9.07 47.56 -36.49
C LYS A 337 10.14 46.59 -36.02
N ALA A 338 11.36 46.75 -36.52
CA ALA A 338 12.54 46.05 -36.03
C ALA A 338 13.50 47.09 -35.42
N ASP A 339 14.01 46.86 -34.21
CA ASP A 339 14.86 47.80 -33.47
C ASP A 339 14.29 49.24 -33.41
N GLY A 340 12.97 49.33 -33.18
CA GLY A 340 12.23 50.60 -33.13
C GLY A 340 12.02 51.32 -34.47
N LYS A 341 12.61 50.84 -35.57
CA LYS A 341 12.48 51.42 -36.91
C LYS A 341 11.47 50.67 -37.76
N LYS A 342 10.63 51.41 -38.50
CA LYS A 342 9.65 50.85 -39.43
C LYS A 342 10.34 50.23 -40.64
N LEU A 343 10.02 48.98 -40.97
CA LEU A 343 10.46 48.34 -42.20
C LEU A 343 9.84 49.06 -43.41
N LYS A 344 10.68 49.44 -44.38
CA LYS A 344 10.23 50.07 -45.63
C LYS A 344 9.84 48.98 -46.63
N LYS A 345 8.79 49.25 -47.42
CA LYS A 345 8.31 48.37 -48.50
C LYS A 345 8.07 46.91 -48.08
N LEU A 346 7.12 46.70 -47.18
CA LEU A 346 6.68 45.36 -46.73
C LEU A 346 6.28 44.42 -47.88
N SER A 347 5.87 44.95 -49.03
CA SER A 347 5.59 44.20 -50.26
C SER A 347 6.79 43.44 -50.83
N GLU A 348 8.02 43.83 -50.48
CA GLU A 348 9.24 43.14 -50.91
C GLU A 348 9.59 41.93 -50.02
N PHE A 349 8.82 41.68 -48.95
CA PHE A 349 9.04 40.57 -48.01
C PHE A 349 8.12 39.37 -48.31
N GLU A 350 8.71 38.19 -48.39
CA GLU A 350 8.05 36.90 -48.55
C GLU A 350 8.07 36.07 -47.27
N LEU A 351 7.16 35.10 -47.19
CA LEU A 351 7.08 34.19 -46.06
C LEU A 351 8.25 33.21 -46.11
N PHE A 352 9.02 33.11 -45.03
CA PHE A 352 10.10 32.15 -44.89
C PHE A 352 9.73 30.99 -43.96
N LEU A 353 9.14 31.25 -42.79
CA LEU A 353 8.62 30.21 -41.89
C LEU A 353 7.25 30.63 -41.31
N PRO A 354 6.30 29.68 -41.15
CA PRO A 354 4.96 30.00 -40.67
C PRO A 354 4.86 30.12 -39.14
N GLU A 355 5.56 29.26 -38.38
CA GLU A 355 5.49 29.24 -36.91
C GLU A 355 6.84 28.84 -36.27
N PRO A 356 7.52 29.73 -35.52
CA PRO A 356 7.26 31.17 -35.42
C PRO A 356 7.42 31.86 -36.77
N LEU A 357 6.80 33.03 -36.94
CA LEU A 357 6.76 33.72 -38.24
C LEU A 357 8.14 34.31 -38.59
N TRP A 358 8.69 33.89 -39.73
CA TRP A 358 9.86 34.52 -40.34
C TRP A 358 9.50 35.04 -41.72
N ILE A 359 9.92 36.27 -41.99
CA ILE A 359 9.78 36.92 -43.29
C ILE A 359 11.14 37.27 -43.84
N TRP A 360 11.29 37.28 -45.15
CA TRP A 360 12.56 37.58 -45.79
C TRP A 360 12.38 38.50 -46.99
N ASN A 361 13.29 39.45 -47.16
CA ASN A 361 13.54 40.08 -48.45
C ASN A 361 14.84 39.47 -49.00
N LYS A 362 15.10 39.59 -50.30
CA LYS A 362 16.28 39.00 -50.96
C LYS A 362 17.58 39.08 -50.14
N ASN A 363 17.80 40.13 -49.36
CA ASN A 363 19.02 40.34 -48.59
C ASN A 363 18.90 40.10 -47.07
N GLU A 364 17.71 40.04 -46.50
CA GLU A 364 17.49 40.06 -45.05
C GLU A 364 16.40 39.07 -44.60
N LEU A 365 16.67 38.34 -43.52
CA LEU A 365 15.76 37.41 -42.88
C LEU A 365 15.41 37.90 -41.46
N ILE A 366 14.11 38.05 -41.17
CA ILE A 366 13.59 38.72 -39.96
C ILE A 366 12.51 37.86 -39.30
N LYS A 367 12.62 37.66 -37.98
CA LYS A 367 11.61 37.02 -37.13
C LYS A 367 10.57 38.03 -36.65
N VAL A 368 9.28 37.68 -36.65
CA VAL A 368 8.18 38.54 -36.17
C VAL A 368 7.42 37.82 -35.05
N ASP A 369 7.47 38.34 -33.82
CA ASP A 369 7.03 37.59 -32.63
C ASP A 369 5.52 37.58 -32.39
N ASN A 370 4.83 38.67 -32.74
CA ASN A 370 3.44 38.92 -32.35
C ASN A 370 2.48 38.96 -33.57
N LEU A 371 2.83 38.25 -34.65
CA LEU A 371 2.04 38.16 -35.86
C LEU A 371 1.96 36.70 -36.33
N THR A 372 0.76 36.22 -36.61
CA THR A 372 0.55 34.87 -37.17
C THR A 372 0.71 34.86 -38.69
N ARG A 373 0.94 33.68 -39.27
CA ARG A 373 1.04 33.49 -40.71
C ARG A 373 -0.21 33.96 -41.45
N GLU A 374 -1.39 33.56 -41.00
CA GLU A 374 -2.67 33.90 -41.63
C GLU A 374 -2.90 35.42 -41.61
N GLN A 375 -2.52 36.08 -40.51
CA GLN A 375 -2.59 37.53 -40.40
C GLN A 375 -1.62 38.21 -41.36
N TYR A 376 -0.38 37.73 -41.47
CA TYR A 376 0.60 38.29 -42.40
C TYR A 376 0.17 38.13 -43.87
N GLU A 377 -0.30 36.94 -44.26
CA GLU A 377 -0.81 36.67 -45.62
C GLU A 377 -2.04 37.54 -45.93
N PHE A 378 -3.00 37.64 -45.00
CA PHE A 378 -4.17 38.52 -45.16
C PHE A 378 -3.78 39.98 -45.45
N PHE A 379 -2.85 40.54 -44.67
CA PHE A 379 -2.41 41.91 -44.92
C PHE A 379 -1.61 42.00 -46.23
N LYS A 380 -0.77 41.01 -46.55
CA LYS A 380 0.01 40.99 -47.79
C LYS A 380 -0.88 41.00 -49.04
N ASP A 381 -1.93 40.18 -49.07
CA ASP A 381 -2.89 40.09 -50.19
C ASP A 381 -3.67 41.40 -50.39
N ASN A 382 -3.75 42.22 -49.35
CA ASN A 382 -4.42 43.53 -49.35
C ASN A 382 -3.42 44.71 -49.35
N ASN A 383 -2.20 44.54 -49.86
CA ASN A 383 -1.18 45.60 -49.93
C ASN A 383 -0.88 46.25 -48.55
N PHE A 384 -0.99 45.49 -47.46
CA PHE A 384 -0.78 45.87 -46.07
C PHE A 384 -1.74 46.95 -45.53
N THR A 385 -2.80 47.25 -46.28
CA THR A 385 -3.84 48.22 -45.92
C THR A 385 -5.21 47.68 -46.24
N PHE A 386 -6.09 47.63 -45.25
CA PHE A 386 -7.45 47.15 -45.42
C PHE A 386 -8.46 48.20 -44.95
N SER A 387 -9.50 48.47 -45.73
CA SER A 387 -10.53 49.48 -45.40
C SER A 387 -11.89 48.83 -45.21
N PHE A 388 -12.53 49.05 -44.05
CA PHE A 388 -13.89 48.61 -43.74
C PHE A 388 -14.86 49.79 -43.74
N PRO A 389 -16.04 49.69 -44.37
CA PRO A 389 -17.07 50.74 -44.27
C PRO A 389 -17.52 50.94 -42.82
N LYS A 390 -17.68 52.20 -42.39
CA LYS A 390 -18.17 52.54 -41.04
C LYS A 390 -19.54 51.94 -40.69
N LEU A 391 -20.36 51.66 -41.71
CA LEU A 391 -21.66 51.04 -41.52
C LEU A 391 -21.59 49.62 -40.92
N LEU A 392 -20.41 48.98 -40.99
CA LEU A 392 -20.12 47.65 -40.44
C LEU A 392 -19.23 47.73 -39.18
N GLN A 393 -19.15 48.89 -38.52
CA GLN A 393 -18.30 49.08 -37.35
C GLN A 393 -18.58 48.05 -36.24
N GLU A 394 -19.85 47.70 -36.00
CA GLU A 394 -20.21 46.74 -34.95
C GLU A 394 -19.70 45.32 -35.26
N PHE A 395 -19.78 44.90 -36.52
CA PHE A 395 -19.21 43.63 -37.00
C PHE A 395 -17.67 43.65 -36.92
N PHE A 396 -17.07 44.78 -37.31
CA PHE A 396 -15.63 44.98 -37.19
C PHE A 396 -15.15 44.85 -35.73
N GLU A 397 -15.83 45.49 -34.78
CA GLU A 397 -15.49 45.44 -33.36
C GLU A 397 -15.66 44.03 -32.75
N LYS A 398 -16.75 43.34 -33.07
CA LYS A 398 -17.09 42.04 -32.48
C LYS A 398 -16.31 40.88 -33.07
N ASP A 399 -16.16 40.80 -34.39
CA ASP A 399 -15.67 39.59 -35.06
C ASP A 399 -14.22 39.71 -35.54
N ILE A 400 -13.78 40.91 -35.94
CA ILE A 400 -12.46 41.12 -36.56
C ILE A 400 -11.47 41.68 -35.54
N LEU A 401 -11.83 42.78 -34.88
CA LEU A 401 -10.97 43.45 -33.90
C LEU A 401 -10.69 42.55 -32.70
N SER A 402 -11.70 41.81 -32.21
CA SER A 402 -11.55 40.85 -31.09
C SER A 402 -10.55 39.72 -31.38
N GLN A 403 -10.40 39.32 -32.65
CA GLN A 403 -9.41 38.31 -33.07
C GLN A 403 -8.02 38.92 -33.23
N LEU A 404 -7.92 40.15 -33.74
CA LEU A 404 -6.65 40.88 -33.88
C LEU A 404 -6.07 41.29 -32.51
N LEU A 405 -6.93 41.61 -31.54
CA LEU A 405 -6.60 41.99 -30.17
C LEU A 405 -5.90 40.90 -29.34
N LYS A 406 -5.99 39.64 -29.79
CA LYS A 406 -5.42 38.49 -29.10
C LYS A 406 -3.91 38.32 -29.32
N THR A 407 -3.36 38.92 -30.37
CA THR A 407 -1.97 38.64 -30.77
C THR A 407 -1.14 39.87 -31.11
N ILE A 408 -1.72 40.96 -31.62
CA ILE A 408 -0.96 42.11 -32.18
C ILE A 408 -1.16 43.38 -31.33
N GLU A 409 -0.12 44.21 -31.21
CA GLU A 409 -0.22 45.54 -30.58
C GLU A 409 -1.04 46.50 -31.46
N ILE A 410 -1.97 47.25 -30.86
CA ILE A 410 -2.85 48.17 -31.60
C ILE A 410 -2.56 49.63 -31.20
N GLU A 411 -2.33 50.46 -32.21
CA GLU A 411 -2.35 51.92 -32.09
C GLU A 411 -3.65 52.42 -32.75
N SER A 412 -4.53 53.08 -32.00
CA SER A 412 -5.82 53.56 -32.53
C SER A 412 -6.03 55.04 -32.20
N LYS A 413 -6.60 55.79 -33.16
CA LYS A 413 -7.18 57.12 -32.91
C LYS A 413 -8.67 57.07 -32.55
N LEU A 414 -9.31 55.91 -32.71
CA LEU A 414 -10.75 55.71 -32.53
C LEU A 414 -11.11 55.24 -31.12
N TYR A 415 -10.26 54.43 -30.49
CA TYR A 415 -10.51 53.84 -29.17
C TYR A 415 -9.45 54.30 -28.13
N LYS A 416 -9.68 54.09 -26.81
CA LYS A 416 -8.69 54.38 -25.75
C LYS A 416 -7.93 53.16 -25.18
N VAL A 417 -6.61 53.14 -25.45
CA VAL A 417 -5.45 52.54 -24.72
C VAL A 417 -5.46 52.31 -23.23
N GLU A 418 -5.82 51.16 -22.65
CA GLU A 418 -5.37 50.82 -21.27
C GLU A 418 -4.61 49.49 -21.20
N LYS A 419 -3.42 49.51 -20.58
CA LYS A 419 -2.60 48.31 -20.32
C LYS A 419 -2.71 47.94 -18.85
N LEU A 420 -3.21 46.76 -18.56
CA LEU A 420 -3.34 46.22 -17.21
C LEU A 420 -2.22 45.21 -16.96
N SER A 421 -1.35 45.50 -16.00
CA SER A 421 -0.27 44.60 -15.55
C SER A 421 -0.35 44.48 -14.04
N VAL A 422 -1.04 43.43 -13.57
CA VAL A 422 -1.24 43.15 -12.14
C VAL A 422 -0.93 41.68 -11.87
N PRO A 423 -0.42 41.33 -10.67
CA PRO A 423 -0.18 39.93 -10.32
C PRO A 423 -1.49 39.11 -10.34
N PRO A 424 -1.49 37.88 -10.87
CA PRO A 424 -2.70 37.05 -10.93
C PRO A 424 -3.03 36.38 -9.60
N VAL A 425 -4.33 36.20 -9.34
CA VAL A 425 -4.81 35.31 -8.27
C VAL A 425 -5.00 33.91 -8.84
N LYS A 426 -4.45 32.89 -8.16
CA LYS A 426 -4.51 31.48 -8.56
C LYS A 426 -5.89 30.88 -8.24
N LEU A 427 -6.60 30.37 -9.23
CA LEU A 427 -7.92 29.73 -9.06
C LEU A 427 -7.89 28.28 -9.55
N LEU A 428 -8.59 27.38 -8.85
CA LEU A 428 -8.78 26.00 -9.27
C LEU A 428 -10.25 25.63 -9.28
N TYR A 429 -10.77 25.31 -10.46
CA TYR A 429 -12.17 24.89 -10.65
C TYR A 429 -12.26 23.37 -10.66
N LEU A 430 -13.14 22.82 -9.83
CA LEU A 430 -13.48 21.41 -9.81
C LEU A 430 -14.69 21.19 -10.72
N GLU A 431 -14.52 20.41 -11.78
CA GLU A 431 -15.55 20.11 -12.77
C GLU A 431 -15.77 18.58 -12.81
N GLU A 432 -17.02 18.14 -12.98
CA GLU A 432 -17.36 16.74 -13.24
C GLU A 432 -17.68 16.57 -14.72
N SER A 433 -16.88 15.76 -15.43
CA SER A 433 -17.09 15.46 -16.85
C SER A 433 -16.97 13.96 -17.09
N GLU A 434 -17.96 13.37 -17.77
CA GLU A 434 -18.03 11.92 -18.06
C GLU A 434 -17.82 11.03 -16.82
N GLY A 435 -18.26 11.48 -15.64
CA GLY A 435 -18.13 10.77 -14.37
C GLY A 435 -16.71 10.73 -13.79
N LYS A 436 -15.81 11.60 -14.24
CA LYS A 436 -14.45 11.85 -13.73
C LYS A 436 -14.35 13.25 -13.13
N LEU A 437 -13.48 13.40 -12.13
CA LEU A 437 -13.15 14.69 -11.53
C LEU A 437 -12.04 15.38 -12.33
N MET A 438 -12.29 16.59 -12.80
CA MET A 438 -11.35 17.43 -13.53
C MET A 438 -11.02 18.67 -12.71
N LEU A 439 -9.75 19.05 -12.65
CA LEU A 439 -9.30 20.29 -12.00
C LEU A 439 -8.76 21.24 -13.05
N ARG A 440 -9.38 22.41 -13.19
CA ARG A 440 -9.01 23.42 -14.19
C ARG A 440 -8.38 24.64 -13.54
N LEU A 441 -7.14 24.90 -13.90
CA LEU A 441 -6.36 26.05 -13.43
C LEU A 441 -6.75 27.31 -14.20
N ARG A 442 -7.14 28.34 -13.46
CA ARG A 442 -7.51 29.67 -13.97
C ARG A 442 -6.82 30.76 -13.17
N PHE A 443 -6.74 31.96 -13.74
CA PHE A 443 -6.12 33.12 -13.11
C PHE A 443 -7.05 34.32 -13.16
N ARG A 444 -7.17 35.04 -12.06
CA ARG A 444 -7.91 36.30 -12.00
C ARG A 444 -6.95 37.49 -12.10
N TYR A 445 -7.16 38.34 -13.08
CA TYR A 445 -6.50 39.63 -13.24
C TYR A 445 -7.54 40.73 -12.97
N LYS A 446 -7.51 41.29 -11.76
CA LYS A 446 -8.53 42.22 -11.26
C LYS A 446 -9.93 41.58 -11.29
N ASP A 447 -10.80 41.94 -12.24
CA ASP A 447 -12.17 41.45 -12.35
C ASP A 447 -12.34 40.32 -13.39
N ASP A 448 -11.29 40.05 -14.18
CA ASP A 448 -11.36 39.15 -15.33
C ASP A 448 -10.66 37.81 -15.03
N VAL A 449 -11.33 36.70 -15.35
CA VAL A 449 -10.81 35.33 -15.16
C VAL A 449 -10.39 34.75 -16.50
N ILE A 450 -9.18 34.21 -16.55
CA ILE A 450 -8.55 33.69 -17.77
C ILE A 450 -8.10 32.24 -17.53
N ASP A 451 -8.32 31.36 -18.51
CA ASP A 451 -7.81 29.98 -18.47
C ASP A 451 -6.28 29.94 -18.61
N PHE A 452 -5.65 28.99 -17.91
CA PHE A 452 -4.28 28.60 -18.19
C PHE A 452 -4.17 27.96 -19.58
N GLY A 453 -3.15 28.30 -20.37
CA GLY A 453 -2.84 27.58 -21.60
C GLY A 453 -3.14 28.28 -22.94
N ASN A 454 -3.55 29.56 -22.94
CA ASN A 454 -3.68 30.30 -24.21
C ASN A 454 -2.33 30.77 -24.81
N GLY A 455 -1.20 30.57 -24.13
CA GLY A 455 0.16 30.83 -24.64
C GLY A 455 0.47 32.29 -25.01
N ARG A 456 -0.47 33.21 -24.79
CA ARG A 456 -0.37 34.62 -25.15
C ARG A 456 0.16 35.42 -23.97
N GLU A 457 1.14 36.28 -24.21
CA GLU A 457 1.64 37.25 -23.23
C GLU A 457 0.60 38.34 -22.92
N VAL A 458 -0.38 38.50 -23.82
CA VAL A 458 -1.36 39.56 -23.78
C VAL A 458 -2.74 39.04 -24.14
N GLU A 459 -3.75 39.40 -23.35
CA GLU A 459 -5.16 39.19 -23.68
C GLU A 459 -5.87 40.55 -23.80
N GLY A 460 -6.47 40.85 -24.95
CA GLY A 460 -7.21 42.09 -25.17
C GLY A 460 -8.70 41.92 -24.93
N LEU A 461 -9.28 42.78 -24.10
CA LEU A 461 -10.73 42.84 -23.82
C LEU A 461 -11.29 44.21 -24.23
N LEU A 462 -12.40 44.20 -24.97
CA LEU A 462 -13.15 45.42 -25.29
C LEU A 462 -14.35 45.52 -24.34
N LYS A 463 -14.37 46.55 -23.48
CA LYS A 463 -15.48 46.83 -22.55
C LYS A 463 -15.89 48.29 -22.71
N GLU A 464 -17.14 48.54 -23.14
CA GLU A 464 -17.75 49.88 -23.19
C GLU A 464 -16.90 50.95 -23.93
N GLY A 465 -16.24 50.58 -25.03
CA GLY A 465 -15.39 51.50 -25.81
C GLY A 465 -13.99 51.76 -25.21
N LEU A 466 -13.69 51.18 -24.04
CA LEU A 466 -12.36 51.08 -23.44
C LEU A 466 -11.75 49.74 -23.83
N PHE A 467 -10.49 49.76 -24.23
CA PHE A 467 -9.77 48.52 -24.51
C PHE A 467 -8.70 48.27 -23.48
N ILE A 468 -8.83 47.11 -22.84
CA ILE A 468 -7.98 46.68 -21.75
C ILE A 468 -7.08 45.57 -22.28
N GLN A 469 -5.79 45.84 -22.26
CA GLN A 469 -4.75 44.91 -22.67
C GLN A 469 -4.13 44.31 -21.41
N ILE A 470 -4.52 43.08 -21.07
CA ILE A 470 -4.02 42.37 -19.89
C ILE A 470 -2.67 41.77 -20.22
N ILE A 471 -1.61 42.24 -19.58
CA ILE A 471 -0.27 41.67 -19.63
C ILE A 471 -0.23 40.54 -18.61
N ARG A 472 -0.11 39.30 -19.10
CA ARG A 472 -0.13 38.10 -18.27
C ARG A 472 1.23 37.84 -17.65
N ASP A 473 1.24 37.49 -16.37
CA ASP A 473 2.45 37.03 -15.67
C ASP A 473 2.65 35.53 -15.89
N THR A 474 3.19 35.20 -17.06
CA THR A 474 3.41 33.81 -17.50
C THR A 474 4.32 33.02 -16.56
N ILE A 475 5.23 33.69 -15.85
CA ILE A 475 6.12 33.06 -14.87
C ILE A 475 5.32 32.60 -13.66
N SER A 476 4.50 33.48 -13.09
CA SER A 476 3.63 33.14 -11.95
C SER A 476 2.60 32.07 -12.31
N GLU A 477 2.07 32.10 -13.54
CA GLU A 477 1.12 31.09 -14.03
C GLU A 477 1.77 29.70 -14.16
N GLU A 478 2.98 29.60 -14.72
CA GLU A 478 3.69 28.31 -14.86
C GLU A 478 4.15 27.77 -13.50
N ASN A 479 4.52 28.64 -12.55
CA ASN A 479 4.82 28.25 -11.18
C ASN A 479 3.59 27.62 -10.49
N ALA A 480 2.41 28.22 -10.63
CA ALA A 480 1.18 27.67 -10.09
C ALA A 480 0.82 26.29 -10.72
N ARG A 481 1.07 26.13 -12.03
CA ARG A 481 0.93 24.83 -12.70
C ARG A 481 1.88 23.78 -12.12
N ALA A 482 3.13 24.14 -11.84
CA ALA A 482 4.11 23.25 -11.22
C ALA A 482 3.69 22.85 -9.80
N GLU A 483 3.20 23.79 -8.98
CA GLU A 483 2.70 23.55 -7.64
C GLU A 483 1.54 22.54 -7.58
N ILE A 484 0.61 22.59 -8.56
CA ILE A 484 -0.48 21.62 -8.69
C ILE A 484 0.05 20.25 -9.10
N LYS A 485 1.03 20.18 -10.01
CA LYS A 485 1.63 18.89 -10.46
C LYS A 485 2.26 18.09 -9.31
N GLU A 486 2.68 18.76 -8.23
CA GLU A 486 3.17 18.11 -7.02
C GLU A 486 2.06 17.40 -6.22
N CYS A 487 0.80 17.79 -6.39
CA CYS A 487 -0.34 17.30 -5.62
C CYS A 487 -0.91 15.98 -6.18
N TYR A 488 -0.08 15.02 -6.58
CA TYR A 488 -0.52 13.68 -7.05
C TYR A 488 -1.58 13.66 -8.17
N VAL A 489 -1.50 14.61 -9.11
CA VAL A 489 -2.40 14.71 -10.28
C VAL A 489 -1.70 14.37 -11.60
N ARG A 490 -2.48 14.11 -12.64
CA ARG A 490 -2.03 13.95 -14.02
C ARG A 490 -2.62 15.08 -14.86
N GLU A 491 -1.76 15.77 -15.59
CA GLU A 491 -2.19 16.77 -16.56
C GLU A 491 -2.73 16.09 -17.82
N VAL A 492 -3.92 16.49 -18.26
CA VAL A 492 -4.61 15.95 -19.44
C VAL A 492 -4.49 16.93 -20.61
N GLU A 493 -4.67 18.21 -20.32
CA GLU A 493 -4.43 19.35 -21.22
C GLU A 493 -3.68 20.43 -20.44
N PRO A 494 -3.01 21.40 -21.09
CA PRO A 494 -2.37 22.51 -20.39
C PRO A 494 -3.32 23.15 -19.36
N GLY A 495 -3.00 23.02 -18.07
CA GLY A 495 -3.80 23.59 -16.98
C GLY A 495 -5.04 22.80 -16.57
N VAL A 496 -5.28 21.64 -17.17
CA VAL A 496 -6.38 20.74 -16.82
C VAL A 496 -5.81 19.44 -16.28
N PHE A 497 -6.20 19.08 -15.07
CA PHE A 497 -5.66 17.95 -14.33
C PHE A 497 -6.76 16.97 -13.93
N ASN A 498 -6.36 15.73 -13.67
CA ASN A 498 -7.20 14.68 -13.09
C ASN A 498 -6.39 13.98 -11.98
N PRO A 499 -6.95 13.64 -10.81
CA PRO A 499 -6.22 12.90 -9.79
C PRO A 499 -5.64 11.57 -10.30
N ARG A 500 -4.48 11.17 -9.78
CA ARG A 500 -3.88 9.85 -10.10
C ARG A 500 -4.44 8.73 -9.25
N ASN A 501 -4.91 9.04 -8.05
CA ASN A 501 -5.62 8.14 -7.16
C ASN A 501 -7.13 8.27 -7.36
N ASP A 502 -7.88 7.50 -6.56
CA ASP A 502 -9.31 7.66 -6.43
C ASP A 502 -9.69 9.14 -6.14
N PRO A 503 -10.65 9.74 -6.88
CA PRO A 503 -10.99 11.15 -6.73
C PRO A 503 -11.42 11.57 -5.33
N LEU A 504 -12.15 10.72 -4.59
CA LEU A 504 -12.56 11.03 -3.22
C LEU A 504 -11.34 11.07 -2.30
N THR A 505 -10.45 10.08 -2.43
CA THR A 505 -9.17 10.05 -1.71
C THR A 505 -8.34 11.30 -1.98
N PHE A 506 -8.30 11.78 -3.22
CA PHE A 506 -7.64 13.02 -3.58
C PHE A 506 -8.25 14.22 -2.86
N LEU A 507 -9.57 14.41 -2.97
CA LEU A 507 -10.29 15.54 -2.38
C LEU A 507 -10.08 15.60 -0.86
N PHE A 508 -10.12 14.47 -0.17
CA PHE A 508 -9.90 14.38 1.27
C PHE A 508 -8.45 14.53 1.73
N THR A 509 -7.47 14.47 0.83
CA THR A 509 -6.04 14.44 1.21
C THR A 509 -5.28 15.67 0.74
N TYR A 510 -5.59 16.19 -0.44
CA TYR A 510 -4.77 17.23 -1.10
C TYR A 510 -5.48 18.57 -1.25
N LEU A 511 -6.79 18.66 -1.03
CA LEU A 511 -7.54 19.89 -1.27
C LEU A 511 -7.16 21.00 -0.28
N ASP A 512 -6.94 20.65 1.00
CA ASP A 512 -6.45 21.60 2.01
C ASP A 512 -5.02 22.06 1.71
N THR A 513 -4.14 21.15 1.30
CA THR A 513 -2.76 21.49 0.88
C THR A 513 -2.75 22.44 -0.31
N ILE A 514 -3.70 22.31 -1.24
CA ILE A 514 -3.83 23.21 -2.38
C ILE A 514 -4.34 24.59 -1.91
N LYS A 515 -5.29 24.65 -0.98
CA LYS A 515 -5.74 25.91 -0.36
C LYS A 515 -4.59 26.62 0.38
N GLU A 516 -3.76 25.88 1.13
CA GLU A 516 -2.56 26.40 1.81
C GLU A 516 -1.51 26.98 0.85
N LYS A 517 -1.41 26.44 -0.37
CA LYS A 517 -0.53 26.98 -1.43
C LYS A 517 -1.09 28.26 -2.09
N GLY A 518 -2.22 28.78 -1.62
CA GLY A 518 -2.80 30.05 -2.04
C GLY A 518 -3.73 29.96 -3.26
N PHE A 519 -4.31 28.79 -3.53
CA PHE A 519 -5.33 28.63 -4.56
C PHE A 519 -6.73 28.84 -4.00
N GLU A 520 -7.55 29.65 -4.68
CA GLU A 520 -8.99 29.71 -4.41
C GLU A 520 -9.71 28.58 -5.17
N ILE A 521 -10.48 27.75 -4.47
CA ILE A 521 -11.19 26.60 -5.05
C ILE A 521 -12.63 26.97 -5.38
N TYR A 522 -13.09 26.59 -6.58
CA TYR A 522 -14.46 26.80 -7.07
C TYR A 522 -15.05 25.48 -7.61
N GLY A 523 -16.38 25.40 -7.74
CA GLY A 523 -17.08 24.23 -8.29
C GLY A 523 -17.39 23.11 -7.30
N GLU A 524 -16.97 23.22 -6.03
CA GLU A 524 -17.23 22.21 -4.98
C GLU A 524 -18.73 21.88 -4.85
N ALA A 525 -19.61 22.89 -4.95
CA ALA A 525 -21.06 22.74 -4.83
C ALA A 525 -21.75 22.12 -6.07
N GLU A 526 -21.08 22.14 -7.22
CA GLU A 526 -21.62 21.66 -8.51
C GLU A 526 -21.29 20.18 -8.78
N LEU A 527 -20.41 19.58 -7.96
CA LEU A 527 -20.08 18.16 -8.03
C LEU A 527 -21.25 17.30 -7.56
N ASN A 528 -21.64 16.31 -8.37
CA ASN A 528 -22.72 15.39 -8.02
C ASN A 528 -22.17 14.09 -7.42
N LYS A 529 -21.23 13.43 -8.11
CA LYS A 529 -20.71 12.13 -7.69
C LYS A 529 -19.62 12.23 -6.61
N PHE A 530 -18.84 13.31 -6.67
CA PHE A 530 -17.64 13.52 -5.84
C PHE A 530 -17.82 14.57 -4.75
N LYS A 531 -19.07 14.91 -4.43
CA LYS A 531 -19.37 15.81 -3.32
C LYS A 531 -18.86 15.20 -2.01
N ILE A 532 -18.07 15.95 -1.24
CA ILE A 532 -17.48 15.52 0.03
C ILE A 532 -18.03 16.32 1.20
N THR A 533 -18.05 15.71 2.39
CA THR A 533 -18.32 16.39 3.66
C THR A 533 -17.09 16.33 4.58
N THR A 534 -16.83 17.41 5.31
CA THR A 534 -15.74 17.51 6.30
C THR A 534 -16.18 17.17 7.72
N HIS A 535 -17.46 16.90 7.94
CA HIS A 535 -17.96 16.48 9.25
C HIS A 535 -17.37 15.13 9.65
N THR A 536 -16.89 15.05 10.89
CA THR A 536 -16.37 13.80 11.46
C THR A 536 -17.52 12.87 11.84
N PRO A 537 -17.40 11.55 11.58
CA PRO A 537 -18.40 10.60 12.01
C PRO A 537 -18.43 10.50 13.54
N SER A 538 -19.61 10.71 14.11
CA SER A 538 -19.93 10.42 15.51
C SER A 538 -20.83 9.19 15.57
N LEU A 539 -20.79 8.44 16.67
CA LEU A 539 -21.60 7.24 16.84
C LEU A 539 -22.54 7.45 18.03
N SER A 540 -23.82 7.19 17.80
CA SER A 540 -24.84 7.14 18.85
C SER A 540 -25.24 5.68 19.06
N VAL A 541 -25.33 5.24 20.32
CA VAL A 541 -25.56 3.83 20.66
C VAL A 541 -26.73 3.69 21.62
N THR A 542 -27.67 2.80 21.31
CA THR A 542 -28.75 2.38 22.21
C THR A 542 -28.57 0.91 22.59
N VAL A 543 -28.56 0.63 23.89
CA VAL A 543 -28.41 -0.73 24.46
C VAL A 543 -29.67 -1.12 25.21
N SER A 544 -30.20 -2.29 24.84
CA SER A 544 -31.35 -2.94 25.50
C SER A 544 -30.98 -4.33 26.01
N SER A 545 -31.43 -4.67 27.21
CA SER A 545 -31.09 -5.91 27.91
C SER A 545 -32.21 -6.94 27.75
N GLY A 546 -31.85 -8.13 27.29
CA GLY A 546 -32.66 -9.35 27.37
C GLY A 546 -32.34 -10.14 28.64
N ILE A 547 -32.77 -11.41 28.68
CA ILE A 547 -32.50 -12.31 29.83
C ILE A 547 -31.02 -12.70 29.88
N ASP A 548 -30.44 -13.08 28.73
CA ASP A 548 -29.06 -13.57 28.62
C ASP A 548 -28.21 -12.87 27.53
N TRP A 549 -28.69 -11.73 27.03
CA TRP A 549 -28.03 -10.99 25.96
C TRP A 549 -28.33 -9.49 26.03
N PHE A 550 -27.51 -8.70 25.33
CA PHE A 550 -27.67 -7.27 25.12
C PHE A 550 -27.84 -7.01 23.62
N ASP A 551 -28.92 -6.37 23.25
CA ASP A 551 -29.19 -5.92 21.88
C ASP A 551 -28.75 -4.46 21.76
N VAL A 552 -27.76 -4.24 20.88
CA VAL A 552 -27.12 -2.94 20.63
C VAL A 552 -27.55 -2.46 19.25
N THR A 553 -28.10 -1.26 19.20
CA THR A 553 -28.36 -0.51 17.97
C THR A 553 -27.46 0.72 17.98
N ALA A 554 -26.99 1.12 16.81
CA ALA A 554 -26.12 2.27 16.67
C ALA A 554 -26.34 2.97 15.34
N ASP A 555 -26.33 4.29 15.39
CA ASP A 555 -26.51 5.18 14.26
C ASP A 555 -25.28 6.08 14.15
N ILE A 556 -24.71 6.15 12.94
CA ILE A 556 -23.59 7.04 12.65
C ILE A 556 -24.18 8.40 12.27
N ASN A 557 -23.83 9.43 13.03
CA ASN A 557 -24.22 10.81 12.75
C ASN A 557 -23.03 11.52 12.08
N ILE A 558 -23.23 12.02 10.86
CA ILE A 558 -22.25 12.83 10.12
C ILE A 558 -22.92 14.15 9.74
N GLY A 559 -22.70 15.17 10.56
CA GLY A 559 -23.51 16.40 10.49
C GLY A 559 -24.97 16.08 10.80
N ASP A 560 -25.89 16.50 9.92
CA ASP A 560 -27.33 16.23 10.05
C ASP A 560 -27.77 14.89 9.42
N ALA A 561 -26.86 14.17 8.77
CA ALA A 561 -27.15 12.91 8.11
C ALA A 561 -26.94 11.72 9.05
N GLN A 562 -27.94 10.84 9.15
CA GLN A 562 -27.85 9.57 9.87
C GLN A 562 -27.61 8.41 8.90
N VAL A 563 -26.67 7.53 9.26
CA VAL A 563 -26.36 6.32 8.51
C VAL A 563 -26.49 5.09 9.40
N SER A 564 -27.25 4.11 8.91
CA SER A 564 -27.49 2.85 9.63
C SER A 564 -26.22 2.03 9.85
N LEU A 565 -26.17 1.29 10.96
CA LEU A 565 -25.15 0.28 11.28
C LEU A 565 -24.88 -0.74 10.14
N GLY A 566 -25.90 -1.15 9.38
CA GLY A 566 -25.73 -2.04 8.24
C GLY A 566 -24.75 -1.51 7.19
N ALA A 567 -24.82 -0.21 6.89
CA ALA A 567 -23.93 0.43 5.92
C ALA A 567 -22.48 0.57 6.46
N LEU A 568 -22.31 0.65 7.78
CA LEU A 568 -21.00 0.53 8.43
C LEU A 568 -20.41 -0.87 8.23
N PHE A 569 -21.20 -1.91 8.49
CA PHE A 569 -20.76 -3.28 8.30
C PHE A 569 -20.39 -3.58 6.86
N ASP A 570 -21.15 -3.07 5.91
CA ASP A 570 -20.81 -3.19 4.49
C ASP A 570 -19.50 -2.47 4.17
N SER A 571 -19.26 -1.30 4.77
CA SER A 571 -18.01 -0.56 4.60
C SER A 571 -16.82 -1.30 5.21
N ILE A 572 -16.96 -1.89 6.40
CA ILE A 572 -15.94 -2.73 7.05
C ILE A 572 -15.64 -3.97 6.18
N LYS A 573 -16.69 -4.72 5.77
CA LYS A 573 -16.55 -5.93 4.93
C LYS A 573 -15.89 -5.64 3.59
N GLN A 574 -16.25 -4.53 2.96
CA GLN A 574 -15.72 -4.13 1.65
C GLN A 574 -14.44 -3.29 1.76
N ARG A 575 -13.98 -3.00 2.99
CA ARG A 575 -12.85 -2.11 3.30
C ARG A 575 -12.96 -0.75 2.60
N LYS A 576 -14.18 -0.23 2.51
CA LYS A 576 -14.47 1.09 1.96
C LYS A 576 -14.20 2.15 3.02
N THR A 577 -13.35 3.11 2.70
CA THR A 577 -13.04 4.27 3.56
C THR A 577 -14.01 5.42 3.36
N PHE A 578 -15.06 5.24 2.56
CA PHE A 578 -16.04 6.27 2.22
C PHE A 578 -17.45 5.70 2.29
N ILE A 579 -18.37 6.51 2.82
CA ILE A 579 -19.80 6.20 2.90
C ILE A 579 -20.61 7.32 2.25
N LYS A 580 -21.61 6.95 1.45
CA LYS A 580 -22.48 7.92 0.77
C LYS A 580 -23.65 8.26 1.67
N LEU A 581 -23.89 9.55 1.86
CA LEU A 581 -24.96 10.11 2.68
C LEU A 581 -26.25 10.29 1.86
N SER A 582 -27.37 10.47 2.57
CA SER A 582 -28.70 10.67 1.98
C SER A 582 -28.80 11.95 1.15
N ASP A 583 -27.99 12.97 1.47
CA ASP A 583 -27.87 14.23 0.71
C ASP A 583 -26.98 14.12 -0.55
N GLY A 584 -26.46 12.92 -0.84
CA GLY A 584 -25.60 12.63 -1.97
C GLY A 584 -24.10 12.85 -1.74
N SER A 585 -23.68 13.43 -0.61
CA SER A 585 -22.28 13.65 -0.27
C SER A 585 -21.58 12.38 0.23
N ASN A 586 -20.25 12.37 0.19
CA ASN A 586 -19.42 11.26 0.67
C ASN A 586 -18.65 11.70 1.93
N ALA A 587 -18.72 10.88 2.98
CA ALA A 587 -17.97 11.08 4.22
C ALA A 587 -16.79 10.11 4.30
N ARG A 588 -15.66 10.56 4.86
CA ARG A 588 -14.47 9.73 5.08
C ARG A 588 -14.55 9.03 6.43
N LEU A 589 -14.48 7.71 6.39
CA LEU A 589 -14.22 6.87 7.55
C LEU A 589 -12.71 6.61 7.60
N THR A 590 -12.03 7.15 8.61
CA THR A 590 -10.60 6.88 8.77
C THR A 590 -10.37 5.40 9.05
N LYS A 591 -9.21 4.89 8.63
CA LYS A 591 -8.85 3.48 8.89
C LYS A 591 -8.87 3.18 10.39
N GLU A 592 -8.37 4.10 11.21
CA GLU A 592 -8.37 3.96 12.68
C GLU A 592 -9.79 3.83 13.25
N TRP A 593 -10.73 4.63 12.74
CA TRP A 593 -12.12 4.58 13.17
C TRP A 593 -12.78 3.25 12.75
N LEU A 594 -12.56 2.80 11.51
CA LEU A 594 -13.05 1.50 11.03
C LEU A 594 -12.47 0.33 11.84
N ASP A 595 -11.15 0.27 12.00
CA ASP A 595 -10.45 -0.80 12.72
C ASP A 595 -10.90 -0.87 14.19
N LYS A 596 -11.18 0.29 14.82
CA LYS A 596 -11.69 0.39 16.19
C LYS A 596 -13.04 -0.31 16.35
N PHE A 597 -14.02 0.03 15.52
CA PHE A 597 -15.36 -0.55 15.62
C PHE A 597 -15.45 -1.97 15.06
N GLU A 598 -14.64 -2.32 14.05
CA GLU A 598 -14.51 -3.69 13.56
C GLU A 598 -14.12 -4.64 14.70
N ARG A 599 -13.19 -4.27 15.58
CA ARG A 599 -12.76 -5.11 16.72
C ARG A 599 -13.86 -5.39 17.74
N ILE A 600 -14.75 -4.42 17.94
CA ILE A 600 -15.86 -4.53 18.90
C ILE A 600 -16.94 -5.44 18.31
N PHE A 601 -17.36 -5.16 17.08
CA PHE A 601 -18.46 -5.88 16.47
C PHE A 601 -18.07 -7.26 15.90
N SER A 602 -16.78 -7.54 15.67
CA SER A 602 -16.30 -8.82 15.14
C SER A 602 -16.80 -10.04 15.90
N PHE A 603 -17.03 -9.90 17.21
CA PHE A 603 -17.38 -11.02 18.08
C PHE A 603 -18.88 -11.14 18.35
N ALA A 604 -19.68 -10.17 17.89
CA ALA A 604 -21.11 -10.12 18.14
C ALA A 604 -21.92 -10.80 17.04
N GLU A 605 -23.15 -11.19 17.36
CA GLU A 605 -24.09 -11.74 16.37
C GLU A 605 -24.89 -10.59 15.74
N ILE A 606 -24.85 -10.48 14.40
CA ILE A 606 -25.55 -9.41 13.67
C ILE A 606 -26.87 -9.96 13.13
N LYS A 607 -28.00 -9.32 13.47
CA LYS A 607 -29.34 -9.63 12.93
C LYS A 607 -30.08 -8.35 12.59
N ASP A 608 -30.49 -8.19 11.33
CA ASP A 608 -31.43 -7.15 10.86
C ASP A 608 -31.20 -5.77 11.49
N ASN A 609 -29.94 -5.29 11.42
CA ASN A 609 -29.48 -3.98 11.92
C ASN A 609 -29.31 -3.83 13.45
N THR A 610 -29.50 -4.92 14.20
CA THR A 610 -29.20 -5.04 15.63
C THR A 610 -27.98 -5.93 15.84
N VAL A 611 -27.13 -5.56 16.80
CA VAL A 611 -25.96 -6.33 17.19
C VAL A 611 -26.18 -6.93 18.56
N ARG A 612 -26.21 -8.25 18.63
CA ARG A 612 -26.44 -9.01 19.85
C ARG A 612 -25.13 -9.46 20.48
N PHE A 613 -24.95 -9.09 21.75
CA PHE A 613 -23.85 -9.52 22.61
C PHE A 613 -24.38 -10.45 23.69
N SER A 614 -23.66 -11.53 24.01
CA SER A 614 -23.99 -12.38 25.16
C SER A 614 -23.59 -11.70 26.49
N ASN A 615 -24.08 -12.23 27.63
CA ASN A 615 -23.63 -11.77 28.95
C ASN A 615 -22.10 -11.80 29.15
N THR A 616 -21.41 -12.81 28.59
CA THR A 616 -19.93 -12.89 28.64
C THR A 616 -19.22 -11.79 27.85
N GLN A 617 -19.97 -11.10 26.98
CA GLN A 617 -19.50 -10.05 26.10
C GLN A 617 -19.86 -8.64 26.61
N ALA A 618 -20.42 -8.51 27.82
CA ALA A 618 -20.74 -7.21 28.43
C ALA A 618 -19.57 -6.23 28.41
N VAL A 619 -18.33 -6.73 28.58
CA VAL A 619 -17.10 -5.91 28.56
C VAL A 619 -16.88 -5.25 27.19
N PHE A 620 -17.27 -5.89 26.09
CA PHE A 620 -17.18 -5.30 24.76
C PHE A 620 -18.19 -4.15 24.56
N VAL A 621 -19.40 -4.31 25.12
CA VAL A 621 -20.43 -3.27 25.07
C VAL A 621 -20.03 -2.07 25.93
N GLU A 622 -19.38 -2.32 27.07
CA GLU A 622 -18.85 -1.24 27.91
C GLU A 622 -17.73 -0.46 27.22
N GLU A 623 -16.78 -1.15 26.58
CA GLU A 623 -15.73 -0.48 25.79
C GLU A 623 -16.35 0.32 24.64
N LEU A 624 -17.37 -0.22 23.96
CA LEU A 624 -18.13 0.53 22.95
C LEU A 624 -18.71 1.82 23.52
N ILE A 625 -19.41 1.74 24.66
CA ILE A 625 -20.04 2.89 25.33
C ILE A 625 -19.02 3.96 25.73
N SER A 626 -17.82 3.56 26.15
CA SER A 626 -16.78 4.51 26.56
C SER A 626 -16.18 5.32 25.39
N GLU A 627 -16.45 4.89 24.16
CA GLU A 627 -15.78 5.34 22.95
C GLU A 627 -16.72 6.09 21.97
N VAL A 628 -17.96 6.36 22.40
CA VAL A 628 -19.04 6.95 21.60
C VAL A 628 -19.60 8.21 22.25
N ASP A 629 -20.17 9.09 21.44
CA ASP A 629 -20.56 10.44 21.86
C ASP A 629 -21.91 10.49 22.58
N GLU A 630 -22.88 9.69 22.12
CA GLU A 630 -24.22 9.62 22.67
C GLU A 630 -24.60 8.18 23.01
N VAL A 631 -25.07 7.96 24.24
CA VAL A 631 -25.41 6.63 24.75
C VAL A 631 -26.74 6.62 25.49
N VAL A 632 -27.62 5.75 25.04
CA VAL A 632 -28.84 5.38 25.75
C VAL A 632 -28.71 3.94 26.21
N VAL A 633 -28.73 3.72 27.52
CA VAL A 633 -28.64 2.39 28.14
C VAL A 633 -29.81 2.21 29.10
N ASP A 634 -30.40 1.02 29.12
CA ASP A 634 -31.42 0.69 30.09
C ASP A 634 -30.85 0.52 31.52
N SER A 635 -31.74 0.46 32.52
CA SER A 635 -31.35 0.33 33.92
C SER A 635 -30.71 -1.03 34.23
N ALA A 636 -31.11 -2.08 33.52
CA ALA A 636 -30.59 -3.43 33.71
C ALA A 636 -29.11 -3.54 33.31
N PHE A 637 -28.74 -2.99 32.15
CA PHE A 637 -27.36 -2.90 31.68
C PHE A 637 -26.52 -2.04 32.63
N ARG A 638 -27.05 -0.87 33.06
CA ARG A 638 -26.35 -0.01 34.02
C ARG A 638 -26.06 -0.70 35.33
N GLU A 639 -27.00 -1.48 35.87
CA GLU A 639 -26.75 -2.25 37.10
C GLU A 639 -25.70 -3.34 36.86
N HIS A 640 -25.78 -4.04 35.72
CA HIS A 640 -24.81 -5.07 35.34
C HIS A 640 -23.39 -4.50 35.21
N THR A 641 -23.22 -3.39 34.49
CA THR A 641 -21.91 -2.76 34.28
C THR A 641 -21.40 -1.99 35.49
N ALA A 642 -22.25 -1.42 36.34
CA ALA A 642 -21.81 -0.81 37.60
C ALA A 642 -21.11 -1.84 38.50
N LYS A 643 -21.59 -3.09 38.51
CA LYS A 643 -20.93 -4.19 39.24
C LYS A 643 -19.62 -4.62 38.56
N LEU A 644 -19.52 -4.54 37.23
CA LEU A 644 -18.27 -4.79 36.47
C LEU A 644 -17.23 -3.67 36.63
N LYS A 645 -17.63 -2.40 36.68
CA LYS A 645 -16.73 -1.24 36.88
C LYS A 645 -16.09 -1.23 38.26
N ASN A 646 -16.73 -1.87 39.24
CA ASN A 646 -16.20 -2.03 40.60
C ASN A 646 -15.14 -3.14 40.70
N PHE A 647 -14.29 -3.33 39.68
CA PHE A 647 -13.12 -4.22 39.74
C PHE A 647 -12.16 -3.87 40.89
N THR A 648 -12.17 -2.61 41.32
CA THR A 648 -11.36 -2.10 42.43
C THR A 648 -11.93 -2.42 43.81
N ARG A 649 -13.19 -2.90 43.91
CA ARG A 649 -13.85 -3.26 45.17
C ARG A 649 -14.58 -4.60 45.05
N ILE A 650 -13.81 -5.67 44.93
CA ILE A 650 -14.32 -7.03 45.10
C ILE A 650 -14.94 -7.14 46.49
N ASN A 651 -16.21 -7.56 46.56
CA ASN A 651 -16.90 -7.74 47.83
C ASN A 651 -16.19 -8.81 48.69
N LYS A 652 -15.97 -8.50 49.96
CA LYS A 652 -15.34 -9.43 50.89
C LYS A 652 -16.30 -10.58 51.19
N THR A 653 -15.92 -11.78 50.77
CA THR A 653 -16.67 -13.00 51.06
C THR A 653 -16.19 -13.60 52.38
N PRO A 654 -17.07 -14.08 53.29
CA PRO A 654 -16.63 -14.76 54.50
C PRO A 654 -15.87 -16.06 54.14
N ILE A 655 -14.73 -16.28 54.79
CA ILE A 655 -13.97 -17.53 54.67
C ILE A 655 -14.80 -18.65 55.32
N PRO A 656 -14.88 -19.86 54.74
CA PRO A 656 -15.57 -20.98 55.37
C PRO A 656 -15.01 -21.30 56.76
N GLU A 657 -15.90 -21.60 57.70
CA GLU A 657 -15.52 -22.09 59.03
C GLU A 657 -14.77 -23.43 58.87
N ARG A 658 -13.75 -23.67 59.71
CA ARG A 658 -12.94 -24.92 59.78
C ARG A 658 -11.93 -25.19 58.66
N ILE A 659 -11.49 -24.19 57.92
CA ILE A 659 -10.22 -24.34 57.18
C ILE A 659 -9.05 -24.40 58.18
N GLU A 660 -8.27 -25.49 58.18
CA GLU A 660 -7.21 -25.74 59.18
C GLU A 660 -5.99 -24.79 59.06
N SER A 661 -6.05 -23.80 58.15
CA SER A 661 -5.00 -22.81 57.92
C SER A 661 -5.57 -21.43 57.65
N LYS A 662 -4.92 -20.37 58.16
CA LYS A 662 -5.26 -18.99 57.82
C LYS A 662 -4.78 -18.68 56.41
N LEU A 663 -5.73 -18.40 55.51
CA LEU A 663 -5.42 -17.82 54.20
C LEU A 663 -4.68 -16.49 54.39
N ARG A 664 -3.61 -16.28 53.62
CA ARG A 664 -2.92 -14.98 53.56
C ARG A 664 -3.82 -13.93 52.92
N GLU A 665 -3.53 -12.65 53.13
CA GLU A 665 -4.34 -11.55 52.59
C GLU A 665 -4.51 -11.63 51.07
N TYR A 666 -3.43 -11.91 50.32
CA TYR A 666 -3.56 -12.08 48.88
C TYR A 666 -4.35 -13.35 48.53
N GLN A 667 -4.18 -14.46 49.25
CA GLN A 667 -4.96 -15.69 49.00
C GLN A 667 -6.45 -15.43 49.24
N LYS A 668 -6.78 -14.63 50.26
CA LYS A 668 -8.13 -14.16 50.53
C LYS A 668 -8.69 -13.28 49.40
N LEU A 669 -7.90 -12.38 48.84
CA LEU A 669 -8.30 -11.60 47.66
C LEU A 669 -8.59 -12.49 46.44
N GLY A 670 -7.83 -13.58 46.25
CA GLY A 670 -8.10 -14.52 45.17
C GLY A 670 -9.37 -15.35 45.40
N PHE A 671 -9.63 -15.73 46.64
CA PHE A 671 -10.90 -16.33 47.04
C PHE A 671 -12.10 -15.39 46.80
N ASP A 672 -11.97 -14.11 47.16
CA ASP A 672 -13.01 -13.10 46.89
C ASP A 672 -13.25 -12.92 45.39
N TRP A 673 -12.18 -12.95 44.60
CA TRP A 673 -12.26 -12.88 43.14
C TRP A 673 -13.00 -14.08 42.53
N PHE A 674 -12.87 -15.29 43.09
CA PHE A 674 -13.67 -16.44 42.62
C PHE A 674 -15.18 -16.22 42.80
N TYR A 675 -15.60 -15.61 43.91
CA TYR A 675 -17.01 -15.29 44.15
C TYR A 675 -17.52 -14.16 43.25
N PHE A 676 -16.67 -13.19 42.95
CA PHE A 676 -16.95 -12.21 41.90
C PHE A 676 -17.22 -12.91 40.57
N LEU A 677 -16.32 -13.78 40.10
CA LEU A 677 -16.53 -14.53 38.84
C LEU A 677 -17.84 -15.34 38.86
N LYS A 678 -18.15 -15.95 40.01
CA LYS A 678 -19.37 -16.72 40.22
C LYS A 678 -20.64 -15.87 40.05
N GLU A 679 -20.66 -14.65 40.63
CA GLU A 679 -21.78 -13.71 40.56
C GLU A 679 -22.17 -13.38 39.11
N PHE A 680 -21.18 -13.23 38.23
CA PHE A 680 -21.39 -12.93 36.81
C PHE A 680 -21.41 -14.16 35.89
N ARG A 681 -21.32 -15.38 36.45
CA ARG A 681 -21.13 -16.64 35.71
C ARG A 681 -19.95 -16.59 34.72
N PHE A 682 -18.91 -15.86 35.09
CA PHE A 682 -17.68 -15.78 34.31
C PHE A 682 -16.75 -16.92 34.65
N GLY A 683 -16.05 -17.43 33.64
CA GLY A 683 -14.85 -18.21 33.83
C GLY A 683 -13.63 -17.30 33.97
N GLY A 684 -12.64 -17.73 34.75
CA GLY A 684 -11.41 -16.96 34.97
C GLY A 684 -10.13 -17.78 34.99
N ILE A 685 -9.00 -17.09 34.83
CA ILE A 685 -7.63 -17.62 34.92
C ILE A 685 -6.98 -17.09 36.19
N LEU A 686 -6.70 -17.97 37.16
CA LEU A 686 -5.80 -17.65 38.27
C LEU A 686 -4.36 -17.90 37.80
N ALA A 687 -3.69 -16.81 37.46
CA ALA A 687 -2.37 -16.74 36.85
C ALA A 687 -1.25 -16.37 37.85
N ASP A 688 -1.48 -16.57 39.15
CA ASP A 688 -0.49 -16.32 40.20
C ASP A 688 0.82 -17.09 39.98
N ASP A 689 1.94 -16.47 40.37
CA ASP A 689 3.24 -17.12 40.37
C ASP A 689 3.21 -18.47 41.13
N MET A 690 4.09 -19.37 40.69
CA MET A 690 4.17 -20.71 41.23
C MET A 690 4.62 -20.68 42.69
N GLY A 691 3.86 -21.32 43.59
CA GLY A 691 4.17 -21.35 45.02
C GLY A 691 3.39 -20.34 45.87
N LEU A 692 2.52 -19.50 45.28
CA LEU A 692 1.60 -18.62 46.02
C LEU A 692 0.35 -19.35 46.58
N GLY A 693 0.28 -20.67 46.45
CA GLY A 693 -0.86 -21.46 46.96
C GLY A 693 -2.15 -21.24 46.16
N LYS A 694 -2.15 -21.58 44.87
CA LYS A 694 -3.37 -21.60 44.05
C LYS A 694 -4.32 -22.72 44.49
N THR A 695 -3.77 -23.88 44.83
CA THR A 695 -4.49 -25.06 45.31
C THR A 695 -5.31 -24.75 46.57
N ILE A 696 -4.71 -24.21 47.63
CA ILE A 696 -5.42 -23.84 48.86
C ILE A 696 -6.53 -22.80 48.64
N GLN A 697 -6.35 -21.85 47.70
CA GLN A 697 -7.41 -20.90 47.35
C GLN A 697 -8.63 -21.61 46.74
N VAL A 698 -8.40 -22.61 45.88
CA VAL A 698 -9.46 -23.41 45.28
C VAL A 698 -10.10 -24.35 46.32
N LEU A 699 -9.32 -25.00 47.19
CA LEU A 699 -9.88 -25.84 48.25
C LEU A 699 -10.77 -25.05 49.20
N ALA A 700 -10.40 -23.80 49.52
CA ALA A 700 -11.24 -22.88 50.29
C ALA A 700 -12.56 -22.57 49.56
N LEU A 701 -12.53 -22.37 48.24
CA LEU A 701 -13.74 -22.23 47.42
C LEU A 701 -14.63 -23.48 47.54
N LEU A 702 -14.08 -24.68 47.34
CA LEU A 702 -14.85 -25.92 47.36
C LEU A 702 -15.47 -26.20 48.74
N LEU A 703 -14.74 -25.96 49.82
CA LEU A 703 -15.25 -26.12 51.19
C LEU A 703 -16.44 -25.17 51.44
N ARG A 704 -16.36 -23.93 50.95
CA ARG A 704 -17.46 -22.98 51.07
C ARG A 704 -18.67 -23.40 50.24
N GLU A 705 -18.47 -23.87 49.02
CA GLU A 705 -19.54 -24.37 48.16
C GLU A 705 -20.27 -25.57 48.79
N LYS A 706 -19.54 -26.48 49.45
CA LYS A 706 -20.12 -27.57 50.23
C LYS A 706 -21.01 -27.04 51.37
N GLN A 707 -20.55 -26.04 52.13
CA GLN A 707 -21.33 -25.44 53.21
C GLN A 707 -22.63 -24.78 52.71
N MET A 708 -22.61 -24.26 51.48
CA MET A 708 -23.79 -23.70 50.80
C MET A 708 -24.74 -24.77 50.23
N ARG A 709 -24.46 -26.06 50.45
CA ARG A 709 -25.25 -27.23 50.02
C ARG A 709 -25.43 -27.34 48.50
N THR A 710 -24.38 -27.07 47.73
CA THR A 710 -24.37 -27.36 46.30
C THR A 710 -24.53 -28.87 46.05
N SER A 711 -25.41 -29.26 45.12
CA SER A 711 -25.74 -30.67 44.84
C SER A 711 -24.90 -31.31 43.74
N LEU A 712 -24.14 -30.54 42.97
CA LEU A 712 -23.32 -31.02 41.86
C LEU A 712 -21.83 -31.11 42.24
N PRO A 713 -21.10 -32.14 41.80
CA PRO A 713 -19.68 -32.30 42.11
C PRO A 713 -18.80 -31.31 41.34
N THR A 714 -17.61 -31.04 41.87
CA THR A 714 -16.56 -30.32 41.12
C THR A 714 -15.60 -31.29 40.44
N LEU A 715 -15.25 -31.01 39.18
CA LEU A 715 -14.22 -31.75 38.45
C LEU A 715 -12.91 -30.95 38.39
N ILE A 716 -11.83 -31.52 38.93
CA ILE A 716 -10.47 -31.01 38.79
C ILE A 716 -9.73 -31.88 37.78
N VAL A 717 -9.21 -31.26 36.71
CA VAL A 717 -8.37 -31.92 35.72
C VAL A 717 -6.96 -31.40 35.86
N ALA A 718 -6.03 -32.26 36.29
CA ALA A 718 -4.65 -31.89 36.55
C ALA A 718 -3.66 -32.80 35.81
N PRO A 719 -2.38 -32.44 35.67
CA PRO A 719 -1.38 -33.41 35.24
C PRO A 719 -1.30 -34.61 36.20
N THR A 720 -1.13 -35.83 35.69
CA THR A 720 -1.12 -37.07 36.50
C THR A 720 -0.19 -37.00 37.71
N SER A 721 0.93 -36.31 37.57
CA SER A 721 1.97 -36.17 38.60
C SER A 721 1.70 -35.10 39.65
N VAL A 722 0.56 -34.41 39.62
CA VAL A 722 0.17 -33.44 40.65
C VAL A 722 -1.15 -33.81 41.33
N VAL A 723 -1.81 -34.88 40.86
CA VAL A 723 -3.07 -35.38 41.42
C VAL A 723 -2.90 -35.71 42.90
N PHE A 724 -1.85 -36.46 43.26
CA PHE A 724 -1.57 -36.78 44.67
C PHE A 724 -1.36 -35.52 45.52
N ASN A 725 -0.72 -34.47 44.98
CA ASN A 725 -0.53 -33.22 45.71
C ASN A 725 -1.86 -32.52 46.00
N TRP A 726 -2.83 -32.58 45.09
CA TRP A 726 -4.17 -32.07 45.36
C TRP A 726 -4.87 -32.85 46.47
N ILE A 727 -4.74 -34.18 46.47
CA ILE A 727 -5.32 -35.05 47.50
C ILE A 727 -4.68 -34.73 48.86
N ASN A 728 -3.35 -34.73 48.96
CA ASN A 728 -2.63 -34.48 50.21
C ASN A 728 -2.90 -33.05 50.75
N GLU A 729 -3.00 -32.04 49.87
CA GLU A 729 -3.37 -30.70 50.29
C GLU A 729 -4.83 -30.62 50.78
N ALA A 730 -5.75 -31.35 50.15
CA ALA A 730 -7.13 -31.39 50.59
C ALA A 730 -7.31 -32.10 51.93
N GLU A 731 -6.63 -33.23 52.15
CA GLU A 731 -6.61 -33.91 53.45
C GLU A 731 -6.05 -33.00 54.56
N LYS A 732 -5.02 -32.21 54.23
CA LYS A 732 -4.38 -31.29 55.16
C LYS A 732 -5.21 -30.04 55.47
N PHE A 733 -5.83 -29.41 54.48
CA PHE A 733 -6.46 -28.09 54.65
C PHE A 733 -7.98 -28.14 54.76
N THR A 734 -8.61 -29.16 54.17
CA THR A 734 -10.05 -29.29 54.04
C THR A 734 -10.50 -30.76 54.22
N PRO A 735 -10.21 -31.41 55.37
CA PRO A 735 -10.48 -32.84 55.59
C PRO A 735 -11.97 -33.20 55.51
N GLU A 736 -12.86 -32.21 55.60
CA GLU A 736 -14.29 -32.42 55.44
C GLU A 736 -14.72 -32.70 54.00
N LEU A 737 -13.91 -32.38 52.98
CA LEU A 737 -14.25 -32.62 51.57
C LEU A 737 -14.12 -34.10 51.22
N LYS A 738 -15.18 -34.68 50.62
CA LYS A 738 -15.14 -36.03 50.04
C LYS A 738 -14.56 -35.96 48.64
N ILE A 739 -13.35 -36.49 48.48
CA ILE A 739 -12.62 -36.46 47.22
C ILE A 739 -12.54 -37.85 46.60
N LEU A 740 -12.84 -37.94 45.31
CA LEU A 740 -12.61 -39.11 44.48
C LEU A 740 -11.35 -38.94 43.65
N ASP A 741 -10.35 -39.80 43.85
CA ASP A 741 -9.25 -39.97 42.91
C ASP A 741 -9.71 -40.85 41.73
N HIS A 742 -10.09 -40.21 40.62
CA HIS A 742 -10.42 -40.89 39.37
C HIS A 742 -9.18 -41.00 38.48
N THR A 743 -8.13 -41.61 39.02
CA THR A 743 -6.90 -41.95 38.27
C THR A 743 -6.50 -43.41 38.45
N GLY A 744 -5.52 -43.86 37.66
CA GLY A 744 -5.00 -45.23 37.76
C GLY A 744 -5.76 -46.29 36.95
N VAL A 745 -5.29 -47.53 37.09
CA VAL A 745 -5.77 -48.70 36.32
C VAL A 745 -7.02 -49.30 36.95
N ASP A 746 -7.11 -49.22 38.28
CA ASP A 746 -8.18 -49.76 39.12
C ASP A 746 -9.34 -48.77 39.33
N ARG A 747 -9.28 -47.59 38.70
CA ARG A 747 -10.40 -46.65 38.69
C ARG A 747 -11.64 -47.36 38.15
N ILE A 748 -12.79 -47.00 38.70
CA ILE A 748 -14.07 -47.54 38.25
C ILE A 748 -14.28 -47.04 36.81
N LYS A 749 -14.48 -47.96 35.86
CA LYS A 749 -14.60 -47.67 34.42
C LYS A 749 -16.05 -47.70 33.91
N GLU A 750 -16.97 -48.06 34.78
CA GLU A 750 -18.38 -48.25 34.46
C GLU A 750 -19.17 -46.96 34.74
N SER A 751 -20.28 -46.75 34.02
CA SER A 751 -21.19 -45.61 34.21
C SER A 751 -21.96 -45.64 35.54
N THR A 752 -21.71 -46.64 36.38
CA THR A 752 -22.30 -46.89 37.70
C THR A 752 -21.72 -46.04 38.82
N ILE A 753 -20.65 -45.25 38.57
CA ILE A 753 -20.18 -44.29 39.57
C ILE A 753 -21.23 -43.20 39.79
N HIS A 754 -21.62 -43.04 41.05
CA HIS A 754 -22.39 -41.90 41.53
C HIS A 754 -21.42 -40.78 41.89
N PHE A 755 -21.04 -39.98 40.89
CA PHE A 755 -20.21 -38.78 41.08
C PHE A 755 -20.85 -37.79 42.07
N GLU A 756 -22.16 -37.85 42.22
CA GLU A 756 -22.97 -37.07 43.15
C GLU A 756 -22.66 -37.40 44.63
N ASP A 757 -22.02 -38.54 44.94
CA ASP A 757 -21.64 -38.92 46.31
C ASP A 757 -20.39 -38.17 46.83
N TYR A 758 -19.69 -37.49 45.92
CA TYR A 758 -18.42 -36.81 46.17
C TYR A 758 -18.56 -35.30 45.98
N ASP A 759 -17.81 -34.52 46.76
CA ASP A 759 -17.76 -33.07 46.61
C ASP A 759 -16.84 -32.68 45.45
N CYS A 760 -15.77 -33.44 45.25
CA CYS A 760 -14.75 -33.18 44.24
C CYS A 760 -14.20 -34.47 43.62
N ILE A 761 -14.03 -34.46 42.30
CA ILE A 761 -13.45 -35.54 41.51
C ILE A 761 -12.17 -35.02 40.89
N ILE A 762 -11.07 -35.73 41.11
CA ILE A 762 -9.77 -35.36 40.57
C ILE A 762 -9.39 -36.39 39.52
N THR A 763 -9.10 -35.93 38.31
CA THR A 763 -8.63 -36.79 37.23
C THR A 763 -7.46 -36.17 36.49
N SER A 764 -6.91 -36.90 35.52
CA SER A 764 -5.84 -36.40 34.67
C SER A 764 -6.28 -36.14 33.24
N TYR A 765 -5.63 -35.20 32.55
CA TYR A 765 -5.91 -34.90 31.14
C TYR A 765 -5.88 -36.15 30.23
N GLY A 766 -5.02 -37.13 30.54
CA GLY A 766 -4.92 -38.38 29.78
C GLY A 766 -6.02 -39.40 30.09
N ILE A 767 -6.66 -39.29 31.26
CA ILE A 767 -7.83 -40.11 31.63
C ILE A 767 -9.10 -39.45 31.11
N LEU A 768 -9.22 -38.13 31.20
CA LEU A 768 -10.31 -37.36 30.58
C LEU A 768 -10.49 -37.68 29.08
N LEU A 769 -9.37 -37.85 28.35
CA LEU A 769 -9.39 -38.27 26.94
C LEU A 769 -9.89 -39.71 26.74
N ARG A 770 -9.61 -40.61 27.69
CA ARG A 770 -9.97 -42.04 27.58
C ARG A 770 -11.41 -42.28 27.99
N ASP A 771 -11.88 -41.52 28.96
CA ASP A 771 -13.19 -41.67 29.59
C ASP A 771 -14.11 -40.50 29.18
N GLU A 772 -13.96 -39.95 27.95
CA GLU A 772 -14.69 -38.77 27.46
C GLU A 772 -16.20 -38.89 27.67
N ASP A 773 -16.76 -40.06 27.34
CA ASP A 773 -18.19 -40.30 27.40
C ASP A 773 -18.74 -40.23 28.83
N ILE A 774 -17.95 -40.64 29.84
CA ILE A 774 -18.35 -40.58 31.25
C ILE A 774 -18.46 -39.13 31.71
N PHE A 775 -17.49 -38.30 31.36
CA PHE A 775 -17.44 -36.91 31.80
C PHE A 775 -18.37 -35.98 31.01
N THR A 776 -18.60 -36.24 29.72
CA THR A 776 -19.46 -35.37 28.88
C THR A 776 -20.96 -35.60 29.08
N GLN A 777 -21.36 -36.70 29.73
CA GLN A 777 -22.76 -37.01 30.04
C GLN A 777 -23.22 -36.53 31.43
N ARG A 778 -22.37 -35.82 32.16
CA ARG A 778 -22.62 -35.39 33.55
C ARG A 778 -22.46 -33.88 33.68
N ASP A 779 -23.25 -33.29 34.58
CA ASP A 779 -23.18 -31.87 34.92
C ASP A 779 -22.27 -31.66 36.14
N PHE A 780 -21.38 -30.68 36.05
CA PHE A 780 -20.49 -30.29 37.14
C PHE A 780 -20.81 -28.91 37.67
N HIS A 781 -20.58 -28.69 38.96
CA HIS A 781 -20.66 -27.34 39.53
C HIS A 781 -19.50 -26.47 39.05
N TYR A 782 -18.28 -26.97 39.22
CA TYR A 782 -17.07 -26.38 38.66
C TYR A 782 -16.34 -27.39 37.79
N VAL A 783 -15.74 -26.91 36.69
CA VAL A 783 -14.62 -27.59 36.03
C VAL A 783 -13.38 -26.73 36.17
N ILE A 784 -12.36 -27.27 36.83
CA ILE A 784 -11.11 -26.58 37.14
C ILE A 784 -9.97 -27.27 36.40
N LEU A 785 -9.26 -26.52 35.56
CA LEU A 785 -8.11 -27.01 34.81
C LEU A 785 -6.82 -26.54 35.49
N ASP A 786 -6.10 -27.44 36.14
CA ASP A 786 -4.78 -27.15 36.67
C ASP A 786 -3.70 -27.32 35.59
N GLU A 787 -2.69 -26.46 35.62
CA GLU A 787 -1.69 -26.30 34.56
C GLU A 787 -2.37 -26.20 33.16
N SER A 788 -3.30 -25.23 33.04
CA SER A 788 -4.16 -25.02 31.86
C SER A 788 -3.42 -24.82 30.53
N GLN A 789 -2.10 -24.58 30.54
CA GLN A 789 -1.26 -24.63 29.33
C GLN A 789 -1.34 -25.97 28.58
N ARG A 790 -1.83 -27.04 29.23
CA ARG A 790 -2.13 -28.32 28.57
C ARG A 790 -3.16 -28.21 27.44
N ILE A 791 -4.03 -27.20 27.48
CA ILE A 791 -5.03 -26.92 26.45
C ILE A 791 -4.62 -25.76 25.52
N LYS A 792 -3.33 -25.38 25.47
CA LYS A 792 -2.85 -24.24 24.67
C LYS A 792 -3.10 -24.34 23.17
N ASN A 793 -3.26 -25.55 22.64
CA ASN A 793 -3.58 -25.76 21.22
C ASN A 793 -5.11 -25.92 21.04
N PRO A 794 -5.80 -24.96 20.39
CA PRO A 794 -7.25 -25.04 20.12
C PRO A 794 -7.71 -26.33 19.44
N LEU A 795 -6.86 -26.90 18.56
CA LEU A 795 -7.16 -28.04 17.71
C LEU A 795 -6.87 -29.40 18.38
N ALA A 796 -6.19 -29.40 19.53
CA ALA A 796 -5.89 -30.64 20.23
C ALA A 796 -7.17 -31.34 20.71
N LYS A 797 -7.16 -32.68 20.71
CA LYS A 797 -8.29 -33.49 21.22
C LYS A 797 -8.66 -33.09 22.64
N THR A 798 -7.68 -32.93 23.52
CA THR A 798 -7.89 -32.49 24.92
C THR A 798 -8.65 -31.18 25.00
N SER A 799 -8.25 -30.16 24.23
CA SER A 799 -8.91 -28.85 24.19
C SER A 799 -10.34 -28.93 23.66
N ARG A 800 -10.62 -29.84 22.72
CA ARG A 800 -11.98 -30.08 22.23
C ARG A 800 -12.87 -30.71 23.29
N ILE A 801 -12.36 -31.69 24.03
CA ILE A 801 -13.11 -32.40 25.08
C ILE A 801 -13.45 -31.47 26.23
N VAL A 802 -12.49 -30.71 26.77
CA VAL A 802 -12.76 -29.81 27.90
C VAL A 802 -13.85 -28.78 27.58
N ARG A 803 -13.97 -28.36 26.32
CA ARG A 803 -15.04 -27.44 25.86
C ARG A 803 -16.42 -28.09 25.82
N LYS A 804 -16.49 -29.42 25.65
CA LYS A 804 -17.76 -30.17 25.66
C LYS A 804 -18.28 -30.44 27.07
N LEU A 805 -17.44 -30.37 28.10
CA LEU A 805 -17.87 -30.62 29.48
C LEU A 805 -18.95 -29.63 29.90
N HIS A 806 -20.00 -30.12 30.56
CA HIS A 806 -21.09 -29.30 31.09
C HIS A 806 -20.73 -28.83 32.50
N ALA A 807 -20.70 -27.51 32.71
CA ALA A 807 -20.28 -26.91 33.98
C ALA A 807 -20.93 -25.55 34.22
N ASN A 808 -21.38 -25.29 35.45
CA ASN A 808 -21.92 -23.99 35.85
C ASN A 808 -20.83 -22.92 35.93
N HIS A 809 -19.64 -23.28 36.42
CA HIS A 809 -18.51 -22.40 36.60
C HIS A 809 -17.21 -23.04 36.10
N ARG A 810 -16.26 -22.22 35.64
CA ARG A 810 -15.02 -22.71 35.02
C ARG A 810 -13.82 -21.91 35.49
N LEU A 811 -12.75 -22.61 35.85
CA LEU A 811 -11.50 -21.98 36.29
C LEU A 811 -10.30 -22.62 35.61
N CYS A 812 -9.34 -21.79 35.22
CA CYS A 812 -8.02 -22.20 34.78
C CYS A 812 -6.99 -21.78 35.83
N LEU A 813 -6.11 -22.70 36.22
CA LEU A 813 -4.98 -22.41 37.09
C LEU A 813 -3.70 -22.60 36.30
N THR A 814 -2.82 -21.59 36.30
CA THR A 814 -1.54 -21.67 35.61
C THR A 814 -0.56 -20.66 36.19
N GLY A 815 0.74 -20.96 36.18
CA GLY A 815 1.78 -19.95 36.49
C GLY A 815 2.11 -19.06 35.30
N THR A 816 1.70 -19.46 34.10
CA THR A 816 2.08 -18.85 32.82
C THR A 816 0.86 -18.83 31.89
N PRO A 817 -0.03 -17.82 32.00
CA PRO A 817 -1.30 -17.79 31.29
C PRO A 817 -1.14 -17.77 29.76
N VAL A 818 -0.04 -17.22 29.25
CA VAL A 818 0.32 -17.27 27.83
C VAL A 818 1.79 -17.65 27.73
N GLU A 819 2.11 -18.77 27.08
CA GLU A 819 3.49 -19.23 26.94
C GLU A 819 4.12 -18.73 25.63
N ASN A 820 3.40 -18.81 24.50
CA ASN A 820 4.02 -18.63 23.17
C ASN A 820 3.21 -17.80 22.16
N ASN A 821 1.88 -17.77 22.27
CA ASN A 821 1.03 -17.12 21.25
C ASN A 821 -0.32 -16.70 21.83
N LEU A 822 -0.84 -15.54 21.42
CA LEU A 822 -2.22 -15.09 21.67
C LEU A 822 -3.30 -16.13 21.30
N THR A 823 -3.03 -17.03 20.36
CA THR A 823 -3.94 -18.15 20.04
C THR A 823 -4.13 -19.12 21.23
N GLU A 824 -3.15 -19.22 22.14
CA GLU A 824 -3.25 -20.01 23.36
C GLU A 824 -4.26 -19.42 24.33
N LEU A 825 -4.33 -18.07 24.38
CA LEU A 825 -5.31 -17.33 25.16
C LEU A 825 -6.73 -17.64 24.66
N TRP A 826 -6.95 -17.61 23.34
CA TRP A 826 -8.24 -18.02 22.75
C TRP A 826 -8.64 -19.42 23.19
N SER A 827 -7.70 -20.37 23.23
CA SER A 827 -8.01 -21.75 23.62
C SER A 827 -8.53 -21.85 25.06
N GLN A 828 -7.97 -21.07 25.98
CA GLN A 828 -8.43 -20.99 27.37
C GLN A 828 -9.78 -20.27 27.47
N PHE A 829 -9.96 -19.13 26.80
CA PHE A 829 -11.23 -18.40 26.81
C PHE A 829 -12.36 -19.18 26.13
N ALA A 830 -12.07 -19.95 25.10
CA ALA A 830 -13.04 -20.85 24.47
C ALA A 830 -13.50 -21.99 25.41
N PHE A 831 -12.73 -22.29 26.46
CA PHE A 831 -13.18 -23.13 27.56
C PHE A 831 -13.92 -22.32 28.62
N LEU A 832 -13.35 -21.20 29.08
CA LEU A 832 -13.85 -20.40 30.22
C LEU A 832 -15.17 -19.68 29.93
N ASN A 833 -15.24 -18.94 28.82
CA ASN A 833 -16.35 -18.06 28.43
C ASN A 833 -16.70 -18.37 26.96
N GLN A 834 -17.46 -19.44 26.75
CA GLN A 834 -17.79 -19.93 25.41
C GLN A 834 -18.50 -18.85 24.59
N GLY A 835 -18.03 -18.63 23.36
CA GLY A 835 -18.58 -17.62 22.45
C GLY A 835 -17.99 -16.21 22.59
N MET A 836 -17.32 -15.88 23.70
CA MET A 836 -16.81 -14.52 23.99
C MET A 836 -15.98 -13.94 22.84
N PHE A 837 -15.05 -14.72 22.28
CA PHE A 837 -14.17 -14.32 21.16
C PHE A 837 -14.58 -14.94 19.81
N GLY A 838 -15.82 -15.41 19.69
CA GLY A 838 -16.32 -16.05 18.47
C GLY A 838 -15.43 -17.21 17.99
N SER A 839 -15.29 -17.34 16.66
CA SER A 839 -14.47 -18.38 16.05
C SER A 839 -12.95 -18.09 16.16
N LEU A 840 -12.13 -19.14 16.08
CA LEU A 840 -10.67 -18.98 16.01
C LEU A 840 -10.21 -18.16 14.79
N GLY A 841 -10.96 -18.20 13.69
CA GLY A 841 -10.67 -17.39 12.50
C GLY A 841 -10.88 -15.91 12.77
N THR A 842 -12.05 -15.57 13.30
CA THR A 842 -12.43 -14.21 13.72
C THR A 842 -11.41 -13.63 14.71
N PHE A 843 -11.08 -14.36 15.77
CA PHE A 843 -10.08 -13.91 16.75
C PHE A 843 -8.70 -13.67 16.12
N LYS A 844 -8.31 -14.51 15.15
CA LYS A 844 -7.04 -14.32 14.44
C LYS A 844 -7.04 -13.08 13.57
N ASP A 845 -8.15 -12.81 12.90
CA ASP A 845 -8.24 -11.71 11.94
C ASP A 845 -8.40 -10.36 12.64
N SER A 846 -9.25 -10.29 13.66
CA SER A 846 -9.55 -9.04 14.37
C SER A 846 -8.51 -8.66 15.44
N LEU A 847 -7.75 -9.62 16.00
CA LEU A 847 -6.81 -9.36 17.10
C LEU A 847 -5.40 -9.90 16.85
N VAL A 848 -5.24 -11.20 16.53
CA VAL A 848 -3.88 -11.79 16.45
C VAL A 848 -3.05 -11.22 15.31
N LYS A 849 -3.62 -11.09 14.10
CA LYS A 849 -2.92 -10.53 12.94
C LYS A 849 -2.55 -9.05 13.16
N PRO A 850 -3.47 -8.16 13.58
CA PRO A 850 -3.12 -6.78 13.91
C PRO A 850 -1.97 -6.65 14.93
N ILE A 851 -2.02 -7.44 16.01
CA ILE A 851 -1.01 -7.36 17.08
C ILE A 851 0.35 -7.92 16.62
N GLN A 852 0.37 -9.10 15.98
CA GLN A 852 1.62 -9.81 15.69
C GLN A 852 2.25 -9.46 14.34
N LYS A 853 1.45 -9.03 13.35
CA LYS A 853 1.95 -8.73 11.99
C LYS A 853 2.01 -7.23 11.72
N ASP A 854 0.98 -6.50 12.13
CA ASP A 854 0.84 -5.08 11.83
C ASP A 854 1.37 -4.19 12.98
N PHE A 855 1.80 -4.82 14.08
CA PHE A 855 2.34 -4.17 15.29
C PHE A 855 1.39 -3.10 15.87
N ASP A 856 0.09 -3.37 15.81
CA ASP A 856 -0.95 -2.47 16.29
C ASP A 856 -1.04 -2.49 17.83
N SER A 857 -0.55 -1.42 18.46
CA SER A 857 -0.60 -1.24 19.92
C SER A 857 -2.03 -1.07 20.44
N ASN A 858 -2.91 -0.43 19.67
CA ASN A 858 -4.30 -0.19 20.07
C ASN A 858 -5.07 -1.53 20.15
N ALA A 859 -4.81 -2.44 19.21
CA ALA A 859 -5.38 -3.79 19.26
C ALA A 859 -4.89 -4.58 20.49
N ALA A 860 -3.60 -4.42 20.86
CA ALA A 860 -3.03 -5.08 22.03
C ALA A 860 -3.62 -4.53 23.33
N ASP A 861 -3.78 -3.21 23.45
CA ASP A 861 -4.33 -2.57 24.64
C ASP A 861 -5.83 -2.84 24.79
N TYR A 862 -6.57 -2.87 23.68
CA TYR A 862 -7.96 -3.33 23.66
C TYR A 862 -8.09 -4.77 24.18
N LEU A 863 -7.27 -5.70 23.68
CA LEU A 863 -7.29 -7.09 24.18
C LEU A 863 -7.00 -7.15 25.68
N LYS A 864 -6.01 -6.39 26.18
CA LYS A 864 -5.70 -6.33 27.61
C LYS A 864 -6.88 -5.84 28.45
N LYS A 865 -7.54 -4.75 28.04
CA LYS A 865 -8.72 -4.21 28.73
C LYS A 865 -9.85 -5.24 28.79
N VAL A 866 -10.14 -5.90 27.68
CA VAL A 866 -11.21 -6.89 27.57
C VAL A 866 -10.96 -8.13 28.44
N ILE A 867 -9.72 -8.62 28.50
CA ILE A 867 -9.40 -9.84 29.27
C ILE A 867 -9.11 -9.59 30.75
N TYR A 868 -8.81 -8.33 31.12
CA TYR A 868 -8.41 -7.96 32.48
C TYR A 868 -9.35 -8.50 33.56
N PRO A 869 -10.69 -8.44 33.39
CA PRO A 869 -11.62 -8.99 34.39
C PRO A 869 -11.45 -10.47 34.70
N PHE A 870 -11.00 -11.23 33.70
CA PHE A 870 -11.00 -12.67 33.72
C PHE A 870 -9.64 -13.25 34.12
N ILE A 871 -8.63 -12.41 34.41
CA ILE A 871 -7.28 -12.87 34.74
C ILE A 871 -6.80 -12.19 36.03
N LEU A 872 -6.59 -12.99 37.07
CA LEU A 872 -5.91 -12.55 38.29
C LEU A 872 -4.47 -13.06 38.28
N ARG A 873 -3.50 -12.13 38.20
CA ARG A 873 -2.07 -12.45 38.21
C ARG A 873 -1.33 -11.63 39.25
N ARG A 874 -0.62 -12.31 40.16
CA ARG A 874 0.23 -11.70 41.19
C ARG A 874 1.60 -12.34 41.20
N THR A 875 2.63 -11.52 41.39
CA THR A 875 4.02 -11.98 41.46
C THR A 875 4.46 -12.18 42.90
N LYS A 876 5.43 -13.08 43.13
CA LYS A 876 6.02 -13.29 44.47
C LYS A 876 6.54 -12.00 45.09
N ASP A 877 7.21 -11.16 44.29
CA ASP A 877 7.77 -9.89 44.75
C ASP A 877 6.69 -8.92 45.27
N LEU A 878 5.47 -8.99 44.71
CA LEU A 878 4.37 -8.11 45.08
C LEU A 878 3.65 -8.59 46.34
N VAL A 879 3.48 -9.91 46.53
CA VAL A 879 2.59 -10.46 47.56
C VAL A 879 3.25 -11.33 48.63
N ALA A 880 4.47 -11.81 48.40
CA ALA A 880 5.16 -12.77 49.28
C ALA A 880 6.51 -12.21 49.76
N LYS A 881 6.49 -11.01 50.35
CA LYS A 881 7.68 -10.33 50.92
C LYS A 881 8.39 -11.12 52.04
N GLU A 882 7.72 -12.13 52.59
CA GLU A 882 8.24 -13.04 53.61
C GLU A 882 9.13 -14.17 53.05
N LEU A 883 9.15 -14.37 51.72
CA LEU A 883 10.00 -15.40 51.12
C LEU A 883 11.47 -14.98 51.20
N PRO A 884 12.39 -15.90 51.56
CA PRO A 884 13.82 -15.65 51.49
C PRO A 884 14.25 -15.22 50.07
N PRO A 885 15.30 -14.40 49.93
CA PRO A 885 15.82 -14.03 48.62
C PRO A 885 16.27 -15.24 47.81
N LYS A 886 16.09 -15.14 46.49
CA LYS A 886 16.60 -16.08 45.49
C LYS A 886 17.77 -15.43 44.75
N THR A 887 18.91 -16.10 44.71
CA THR A 887 20.11 -15.64 43.99
C THR A 887 20.34 -16.52 42.76
N GLU A 888 20.28 -15.94 41.56
CA GLU A 888 20.62 -16.65 40.32
C GLU A 888 22.07 -16.36 39.91
N ILE A 889 22.86 -17.42 39.73
CA ILE A 889 24.29 -17.37 39.40
C ILE A 889 24.51 -18.12 38.10
N VAL A 890 25.04 -17.43 37.09
CA VAL A 890 25.53 -18.09 35.87
C VAL A 890 26.94 -18.60 36.14
N HIS A 891 27.09 -19.92 36.17
CA HIS A 891 28.36 -20.59 36.41
C HIS A 891 28.96 -21.00 35.08
N TYR A 892 29.95 -20.23 34.63
CA TYR A 892 30.60 -20.45 33.34
C TYR A 892 31.70 -21.50 33.45
N CYS A 893 31.51 -22.62 32.75
CA CYS A 893 32.45 -23.73 32.75
C CYS A 893 33.31 -23.74 31.49
N GLU A 894 34.60 -24.04 31.64
CA GLU A 894 35.51 -24.20 30.50
C GLU A 894 35.46 -25.64 29.98
N MET A 895 35.64 -25.83 28.66
CA MET A 895 35.75 -27.18 28.10
C MET A 895 37.16 -27.74 28.37
N ASP A 896 37.24 -29.05 28.60
CA ASP A 896 38.52 -29.76 28.54
C ASP A 896 39.09 -29.71 27.11
N ASP A 897 40.42 -29.72 26.96
CA ASP A 897 41.09 -29.57 25.66
C ASP A 897 40.62 -30.60 24.62
N GLU A 898 40.40 -31.86 25.02
CA GLU A 898 39.91 -32.89 24.11
C GLU A 898 38.44 -32.68 23.74
N GLN A 899 37.64 -32.20 24.70
CA GLN A 899 36.24 -31.83 24.50
C GLN A 899 36.12 -30.62 23.55
N ALA A 900 36.96 -29.61 23.71
CA ALA A 900 36.96 -28.41 22.86
C ALA A 900 37.31 -28.75 21.41
N ARG A 901 38.32 -29.60 21.18
CA ARG A 901 38.67 -30.09 19.83
C ARG A 901 37.51 -30.86 19.20
N LEU A 902 36.86 -31.75 19.96
CA LEU A 902 35.69 -32.48 19.49
C LEU A 902 34.54 -31.52 19.14
N TYR A 903 34.30 -30.53 19.99
CA TYR A 903 33.26 -29.54 19.79
C TYR A 903 33.47 -28.75 18.49
N GLU A 904 34.68 -28.26 18.24
CA GLU A 904 35.01 -27.51 17.02
C GLU A 904 34.86 -28.36 15.74
N ILE A 905 35.27 -29.63 15.76
CA ILE A 905 35.07 -30.54 14.62
C ILE A 905 33.57 -30.69 14.31
N TRP A 906 32.74 -30.92 15.34
CA TRP A 906 31.30 -31.06 15.16
C TRP A 906 30.65 -29.74 14.74
N LYS A 907 31.04 -28.61 15.34
CA LYS A 907 30.52 -27.28 15.02
C LYS A 907 30.76 -26.96 13.54
N ASN A 908 31.99 -27.13 13.06
CA ASN A 908 32.35 -26.84 11.68
C ASN A 908 31.66 -27.79 10.68
N SER A 909 31.57 -29.08 11.02
CA SER A 909 30.86 -30.07 10.19
C SER A 909 29.37 -29.72 10.05
N ILE A 910 28.70 -29.47 11.18
CA ILE A 910 27.28 -29.08 11.20
C ILE A 910 27.06 -27.76 10.48
N ARG A 911 27.92 -26.76 10.70
CA ARG A 911 27.83 -25.44 10.04
C ARG A 911 27.85 -25.61 8.52
N ASN A 912 28.81 -26.36 7.98
CA ASN A 912 28.94 -26.57 6.55
C ASN A 912 27.73 -27.32 5.96
N GLU A 913 27.25 -28.37 6.63
CA GLU A 913 26.07 -29.13 6.20
C GLU A 913 24.80 -28.24 6.20
N VAL A 914 24.59 -27.50 7.29
CA VAL A 914 23.43 -26.61 7.45
C VAL A 914 23.44 -25.50 6.41
N MET A 915 24.57 -24.82 6.21
CA MET A 915 24.66 -23.72 5.24
C MET A 915 24.43 -24.23 3.81
N SER A 916 25.05 -25.36 3.44
CA SER A 916 24.84 -25.98 2.13
C SER A 916 23.37 -26.35 1.89
N GLN A 917 22.67 -26.86 2.91
CA GLN A 917 21.24 -27.17 2.78
C GLN A 917 20.36 -25.94 2.71
N ILE A 918 20.65 -24.89 3.49
CA ILE A 918 19.93 -23.60 3.41
C ILE A 918 20.03 -23.04 2.00
N ASP A 919 21.22 -23.04 1.41
CA ASP A 919 21.43 -22.54 0.05
C ASP A 919 20.71 -23.40 -1.02
N ARG A 920 20.58 -24.71 -0.82
CA ARG A 920 19.91 -25.62 -1.77
C ARG A 920 18.38 -25.66 -1.67
N GLN A 921 17.83 -25.67 -0.45
CA GLN A 921 16.42 -26.00 -0.20
C GLN A 921 15.65 -24.90 0.55
N GLY A 922 16.34 -23.82 0.93
CA GLY A 922 15.79 -22.73 1.72
C GLY A 922 15.68 -23.07 3.21
N LEU A 923 15.75 -22.02 4.03
CA LEU A 923 15.84 -22.12 5.50
C LEU A 923 14.74 -22.98 6.14
N ARG A 924 13.51 -22.89 5.63
CA ARG A 924 12.34 -23.59 6.22
C ARG A 924 12.47 -25.12 6.15
N LYS A 925 13.10 -25.66 5.10
CA LYS A 925 13.30 -27.11 4.93
C LYS A 925 14.51 -27.63 5.72
N SER A 926 15.52 -26.79 5.95
CA SER A 926 16.74 -27.14 6.70
C SER A 926 16.59 -27.12 8.23
N ARG A 927 15.44 -26.67 8.77
CA ARG A 927 15.20 -26.52 10.23
C ARG A 927 15.45 -27.78 11.06
N PHE A 928 15.06 -28.94 10.56
CA PHE A 928 15.27 -30.19 11.29
C PHE A 928 16.75 -30.52 11.49
N LYS A 929 17.59 -30.24 10.48
CA LYS A 929 19.04 -30.43 10.56
C LYS A 929 19.72 -29.45 11.50
N ILE A 930 19.26 -28.20 11.54
CA ILE A 930 19.72 -27.22 12.53
C ILE A 930 19.44 -27.71 13.95
N ILE A 931 18.22 -28.17 14.24
CA ILE A 931 17.84 -28.69 15.57
C ILE A 931 18.66 -29.92 15.94
N GLU A 932 18.88 -30.84 14.99
CA GLU A 932 19.75 -32.01 15.17
C GLU A 932 21.20 -31.59 15.51
N GLY A 933 21.77 -30.64 14.77
CA GLY A 933 23.11 -30.13 15.01
C GLY A 933 23.27 -29.47 16.38
N LEU A 934 22.36 -28.56 16.74
CA LEU A 934 22.35 -27.90 18.05
C LEU A 934 22.19 -28.91 19.19
N LEU A 935 21.40 -29.96 19.00
CA LEU A 935 21.26 -31.05 19.98
C LEU A 935 22.59 -31.76 20.23
N ARG A 936 23.36 -32.05 19.16
CA ARG A 936 24.69 -32.69 19.28
C ARG A 936 25.69 -31.80 19.97
N LEU A 937 25.75 -30.53 19.63
CA LEU A 937 26.64 -29.56 20.27
C LEU A 937 26.35 -29.44 21.77
N ARG A 938 25.07 -29.34 22.16
CA ARG A 938 24.66 -29.32 23.59
C ARG A 938 25.01 -30.61 24.33
N GLN A 939 24.92 -31.77 23.66
CA GLN A 939 25.39 -33.04 24.23
C GLN A 939 26.90 -33.00 24.51
N ILE A 940 27.70 -32.45 23.59
CA ILE A 940 29.15 -32.30 23.78
C ILE A 940 29.45 -31.33 24.92
N CYS A 941 28.77 -30.18 25.01
CA CYS A 941 28.94 -29.21 26.11
C CYS A 941 28.72 -29.85 27.49
N ASN A 942 27.68 -30.66 27.63
CA ASN A 942 27.38 -31.37 28.86
C ASN A 942 28.41 -32.46 29.17
N HIS A 943 28.52 -33.44 28.28
CA HIS A 943 29.49 -34.53 28.45
C HIS A 943 29.68 -35.28 27.11
N PRO A 944 30.92 -35.42 26.58
CA PRO A 944 31.17 -36.09 25.30
C PRO A 944 30.58 -37.50 25.19
N GLN A 945 30.54 -38.26 26.29
CA GLN A 945 29.92 -39.60 26.34
C GLN A 945 28.39 -39.65 26.13
N LEU A 946 27.70 -38.50 26.07
CA LEU A 946 26.31 -38.46 25.63
C LEU A 946 26.15 -38.82 24.15
N LEU A 947 27.22 -38.63 23.36
CA LEU A 947 27.33 -39.11 22.00
C LEU A 947 27.75 -40.59 21.96
N LYS A 948 27.22 -41.32 20.97
CA LYS A 948 27.65 -42.70 20.73
C LYS A 948 29.03 -42.71 20.09
N ASN A 949 29.87 -43.69 20.43
CA ASN A 949 31.18 -43.96 19.81
C ASN A 949 32.22 -42.84 19.94
N VAL A 950 32.16 -42.05 21.03
CA VAL A 950 33.17 -41.03 21.34
C VAL A 950 34.16 -41.56 22.38
N THR A 951 35.46 -41.37 22.12
CA THR A 951 36.56 -41.82 22.99
C THR A 951 36.86 -40.85 24.13
N VAL A 952 36.55 -39.56 23.94
CA VAL A 952 36.74 -38.50 24.95
C VAL A 952 35.85 -38.78 26.16
N LYS A 953 36.46 -38.86 27.35
CA LYS A 953 35.76 -39.17 28.62
C LYS A 953 35.64 -38.00 29.58
N LYS A 954 36.45 -36.95 29.42
CA LYS A 954 36.44 -35.78 30.30
C LYS A 954 35.41 -34.75 29.83
N SER A 955 34.86 -34.01 30.77
CA SER A 955 33.99 -32.85 30.52
C SER A 955 34.31 -31.80 31.58
N GLY A 956 34.70 -30.60 31.16
CA GLY A 956 35.07 -29.54 32.11
C GLY A 956 33.88 -29.10 32.98
N LYS A 957 32.69 -28.96 32.38
CA LYS A 957 31.42 -28.74 33.13
C LYS A 957 31.17 -29.83 34.18
N PHE A 958 31.48 -31.09 33.87
CA PHE A 958 31.27 -32.17 34.82
C PHE A 958 32.27 -32.15 35.98
N GLU A 959 33.52 -31.75 35.75
CA GLU A 959 34.48 -31.56 36.85
C GLU A 959 34.06 -30.41 37.76
N GLU A 960 33.67 -29.25 37.22
CA GLU A 960 33.18 -28.11 38.00
C GLU A 960 31.91 -28.45 38.80
N PHE A 961 31.00 -29.23 38.20
CA PHE A 961 29.83 -29.74 38.90
C PHE A 961 30.19 -30.61 40.11
N LYS A 962 31.20 -31.49 39.99
CA LYS A 962 31.64 -32.33 41.11
C LYS A 962 32.18 -31.46 42.24
N ASP A 963 33.04 -30.50 41.91
CA ASP A 963 33.67 -29.61 42.89
C ASP A 963 32.63 -28.77 43.63
N LEU A 964 31.66 -28.20 42.90
CA LEU A 964 30.59 -27.41 43.53
C LEU A 964 29.65 -28.28 44.35
N THR A 965 29.29 -29.47 43.86
CA THR A 965 28.42 -30.42 44.59
C THR A 965 29.08 -30.86 45.89
N HIS A 966 30.39 -31.14 45.88
CA HIS A 966 31.14 -31.48 47.09
C HIS A 966 31.09 -30.36 48.12
N LYS A 967 31.37 -29.11 47.72
CA LYS A 967 31.33 -27.94 48.64
C LYS A 967 29.96 -27.76 49.28
N VAL A 968 28.89 -27.79 48.47
CA VAL A 968 27.52 -27.60 48.96
C VAL A 968 27.12 -28.69 49.96
N ILE A 969 27.53 -29.94 49.72
CA ILE A 969 27.20 -31.05 50.62
C ILE A 969 28.05 -31.03 51.90
N GLU A 970 29.31 -30.60 51.82
CA GLU A 970 30.18 -30.38 52.99
C GLU A 970 29.62 -29.30 53.93
N GLU A 971 28.97 -28.28 53.37
CA GLU A 971 28.23 -27.25 54.09
C GLU A 971 26.82 -27.70 54.57
N ASP A 972 26.52 -29.00 54.46
CA ASP A 972 25.27 -29.66 54.90
C ASP A 972 23.99 -29.24 54.15
N HIS A 973 24.12 -28.63 52.98
CA HIS A 973 22.99 -28.19 52.15
C HIS A 973 22.38 -29.32 51.29
N LYS A 974 21.12 -29.14 50.87
CA LYS A 974 20.40 -30.08 49.99
C LYS A 974 20.29 -29.49 48.59
N VAL A 975 20.61 -30.28 47.56
CA VAL A 975 20.68 -29.81 46.17
C VAL A 975 19.70 -30.54 45.24
N LEU A 976 19.00 -29.76 44.41
CA LEU A 976 18.24 -30.25 43.27
C LEU A 976 19.07 -30.12 42.00
N VAL A 977 19.24 -31.21 41.24
CA VAL A 977 20.00 -31.21 39.99
C VAL A 977 19.06 -31.50 38.83
N PHE A 978 18.87 -30.51 37.97
CA PHE A 978 18.01 -30.58 36.79
C PHE A 978 18.85 -30.76 35.51
N SER A 979 18.42 -31.71 34.67
CA SER A 979 18.95 -31.86 33.31
C SER A 979 17.83 -32.27 32.34
N GLN A 980 17.90 -31.81 31.09
CA GLN A 980 16.99 -32.29 30.05
C GLN A 980 17.37 -33.67 29.52
N PHE A 981 18.63 -34.08 29.69
CA PHE A 981 19.17 -35.33 29.17
C PHE A 981 19.17 -36.39 30.26
N VAL A 982 18.24 -37.34 30.20
CA VAL A 982 18.18 -38.46 31.17
C VAL A 982 19.53 -39.19 31.24
N LYS A 983 20.21 -39.36 30.10
CA LYS A 983 21.56 -39.95 30.06
C LYS A 983 22.62 -39.17 30.84
N MET A 984 22.47 -37.86 30.99
CA MET A 984 23.37 -37.05 31.81
C MET A 984 23.12 -37.34 33.29
N LEU A 985 21.86 -37.50 33.68
CA LEU A 985 21.52 -37.96 35.03
C LEU A 985 22.10 -39.35 35.31
N ASP A 986 22.10 -40.26 34.33
CA ASP A 986 22.75 -41.58 34.48
C ASP A 986 24.26 -41.46 34.73
N ILE A 987 24.95 -40.51 34.08
CA ILE A 987 26.38 -40.23 34.28
C ILE A 987 26.63 -39.66 35.68
N ILE A 988 25.83 -38.69 36.11
CA ILE A 988 25.89 -38.10 37.46
C ILE A 988 25.62 -39.19 38.50
N GLU A 989 24.60 -40.02 38.29
CA GLU A 989 24.23 -41.12 39.16
C GLU A 989 25.39 -42.11 39.36
N ALA A 990 26.05 -42.52 38.27
CA ALA A 990 27.20 -43.42 38.32
C ALA A 990 28.35 -42.83 39.15
N TYR A 991 28.59 -41.52 39.03
CA TYR A 991 29.57 -40.82 39.85
C TYR A 991 29.17 -40.80 41.33
N LEU A 992 27.93 -40.41 41.66
CA LEU A 992 27.44 -40.34 43.04
C LEU A 992 27.50 -41.69 43.75
N LYS A 993 27.18 -42.79 43.04
CA LYS A 993 27.37 -44.16 43.55
C LYS A 993 28.82 -44.45 43.89
N ARG A 994 29.75 -44.07 43.01
CA ARG A 994 31.19 -44.31 43.19
C ARG A 994 31.77 -43.56 44.39
N VAL A 995 31.31 -42.33 44.64
CA VAL A 995 31.76 -41.52 45.79
C VAL A 995 30.95 -41.78 47.06
N GLY A 996 29.94 -42.66 47.03
CA GLY A 996 29.16 -43.05 48.20
C GLY A 996 28.12 -42.03 48.67
N MET A 997 27.80 -41.02 47.85
CA MET A 997 26.79 -40.01 48.19
C MET A 997 25.37 -40.57 48.02
N LYS A 998 24.49 -40.30 48.98
CA LYS A 998 23.08 -40.70 48.92
C LYS A 998 22.28 -39.70 48.10
N TYR A 999 21.46 -40.22 47.19
CA TYR A 999 20.64 -39.41 46.30
C TYR A 999 19.32 -40.12 45.98
N VAL A 1000 18.38 -39.38 45.40
CA VAL A 1000 17.17 -39.92 44.78
C VAL A 1000 17.04 -39.44 43.34
N VAL A 1001 16.26 -40.15 42.52
CA VAL A 1001 16.13 -39.87 41.09
C VAL A 1001 14.67 -39.87 40.67
N LEU A 1002 14.24 -38.80 39.99
CA LEU A 1002 12.93 -38.68 39.39
C LEU A 1002 13.02 -38.45 37.88
N THR A 1003 12.64 -39.46 37.11
CA THR A 1003 12.52 -39.41 35.65
C THR A 1003 11.10 -39.71 35.21
N GLY A 1004 10.83 -39.57 33.90
CA GLY A 1004 9.54 -39.98 33.33
C GLY A 1004 9.18 -41.46 33.54
N LYS A 1005 10.17 -42.32 33.82
CA LYS A 1005 10.00 -43.75 34.07
C LYS A 1005 9.81 -44.12 35.55
N SER A 1006 10.00 -43.17 36.47
CA SER A 1006 9.90 -43.45 37.90
C SER A 1006 8.45 -43.81 38.27
N MET A 1007 8.29 -44.98 38.90
CA MET A 1007 7.07 -45.41 39.59
C MET A 1007 7.09 -44.88 41.04
N ASN A 1008 5.94 -44.82 41.72
CA ASN A 1008 5.80 -44.39 43.12
C ASN A 1008 6.49 -43.03 43.41
N ARG A 1009 6.12 -42.01 42.64
CA ARG A 1009 6.77 -40.68 42.70
C ARG A 1009 6.66 -40.00 44.07
N GLU A 1010 5.57 -40.24 44.79
CA GLU A 1010 5.31 -39.72 46.12
C GLU A 1010 6.39 -40.15 47.13
N GLU A 1011 6.62 -41.46 47.24
CA GLU A 1011 7.64 -42.03 48.14
C GLU A 1011 9.03 -41.42 47.88
N ILE A 1012 9.39 -41.18 46.61
CA ILE A 1012 10.66 -40.57 46.24
C ILE A 1012 10.77 -39.14 46.77
N VAL A 1013 9.70 -38.35 46.65
CA VAL A 1013 9.66 -36.96 47.14
C VAL A 1013 9.68 -36.92 48.67
N GLU A 1014 8.90 -37.76 49.33
CA GLU A 1014 8.86 -37.85 50.80
C GLU A 1014 10.22 -38.23 51.38
N ARG A 1015 10.90 -39.22 50.77
CA ARG A 1015 12.24 -39.62 51.18
C ARG A 1015 13.23 -38.46 51.08
N PHE A 1016 13.19 -37.67 50.01
CA PHE A 1016 14.07 -36.51 49.89
C PHE A 1016 13.75 -35.40 50.90
N GLN A 1017 12.47 -35.12 51.13
CA GLN A 1017 12.05 -34.08 52.08
C GLN A 1017 12.43 -34.46 53.52
N ASN A 1018 12.16 -35.70 53.93
CA ASN A 1018 12.23 -36.13 55.32
C ASN A 1018 13.55 -36.79 55.74
N ASP A 1019 14.30 -37.44 54.84
CA ASP A 1019 15.56 -38.08 55.20
C ASP A 1019 16.73 -37.06 55.17
N PRO A 1020 17.40 -36.77 56.30
CA PRO A 1020 18.52 -35.83 56.32
C PRO A 1020 19.78 -36.38 55.61
N LYS A 1021 19.91 -37.71 55.45
CA LYS A 1021 21.07 -38.33 54.79
C LYS A 1021 21.05 -38.18 53.28
N ILE A 1022 19.87 -37.96 52.68
CA ILE A 1022 19.72 -37.80 51.24
C ILE A 1022 19.92 -36.31 50.90
N LYS A 1023 21.09 -35.98 50.36
CA LYS A 1023 21.47 -34.59 50.07
C LYS A 1023 21.23 -34.16 48.62
N ILE A 1024 21.11 -35.11 47.69
CA ILE A 1024 20.97 -34.81 46.26
C ILE A 1024 19.67 -35.39 45.69
N PHE A 1025 18.97 -34.58 44.90
CA PHE A 1025 17.83 -35.03 44.08
C PHE A 1025 18.10 -34.78 42.59
N LEU A 1026 18.25 -35.86 41.82
CA LEU A 1026 18.37 -35.81 40.36
C LEU A 1026 16.98 -35.80 39.71
N ILE A 1027 16.65 -34.76 38.93
CA ILE A 1027 15.32 -34.58 38.34
C ILE A 1027 15.46 -34.29 36.85
N SER A 1028 14.78 -35.06 36.00
CA SER A 1028 14.70 -34.71 34.58
C SER A 1028 13.80 -33.47 34.42
N LEU A 1029 14.21 -32.45 33.64
CA LEU A 1029 13.44 -31.20 33.47
C LEU A 1029 11.97 -31.46 33.08
N LYS A 1030 11.72 -32.47 32.23
CA LYS A 1030 10.36 -32.87 31.86
C LYS A 1030 9.55 -33.52 32.99
N ALA A 1031 10.20 -34.22 33.92
CA ALA A 1031 9.53 -34.81 35.10
C ALA A 1031 9.43 -33.82 36.28
N GLY A 1032 10.30 -32.80 36.34
CA GLY A 1032 10.26 -31.73 37.34
C GLY A 1032 9.24 -30.62 37.06
N GLY A 1033 8.72 -30.52 35.83
CA GLY A 1033 7.73 -29.52 35.42
C GLY A 1033 6.32 -29.69 36.01
N PHE A 1034 6.13 -30.53 37.04
CA PHE A 1034 4.80 -30.94 37.50
C PHE A 1034 4.64 -30.80 39.01
N GLY A 1035 3.93 -29.78 39.50
CA GLY A 1035 3.38 -29.70 40.88
C GLY A 1035 4.29 -29.74 42.11
N LEU A 1036 5.40 -30.50 42.13
CA LEU A 1036 6.07 -31.00 43.34
C LEU A 1036 6.46 -29.90 44.34
N ASN A 1037 6.28 -30.19 45.63
CA ASN A 1037 6.79 -29.40 46.73
C ASN A 1037 8.17 -29.93 47.16
N LEU A 1038 9.24 -29.12 47.03
CA LEU A 1038 10.64 -29.51 47.28
C LEU A 1038 11.38 -28.47 48.15
N THR A 1039 10.69 -27.93 49.16
CA THR A 1039 11.20 -26.88 50.06
C THR A 1039 12.43 -27.29 50.89
N ALA A 1040 12.71 -28.58 51.10
CA ALA A 1040 13.90 -29.00 51.85
C ALA A 1040 15.24 -28.68 51.16
N ALA A 1041 15.26 -28.38 49.86
CA ALA A 1041 16.47 -28.01 49.14
C ALA A 1041 16.64 -26.49 49.10
N ASP A 1042 17.86 -26.01 49.27
CA ASP A 1042 18.25 -24.59 49.21
C ASP A 1042 19.17 -24.30 48.01
N TYR A 1043 19.75 -25.32 47.39
CA TYR A 1043 20.52 -25.20 46.15
C TYR A 1043 19.81 -25.84 44.96
N VAL A 1044 19.85 -25.17 43.81
CA VAL A 1044 19.31 -25.65 42.54
C VAL A 1044 20.37 -25.55 41.45
N PHE A 1045 20.74 -26.68 40.87
CA PHE A 1045 21.67 -26.77 39.75
C PHE A 1045 20.90 -27.07 38.47
N HIS A 1046 20.82 -26.08 37.58
CA HIS A 1046 20.43 -26.28 36.18
C HIS A 1046 21.68 -26.66 35.40
N TYR A 1047 21.87 -27.96 35.17
CA TYR A 1047 23.07 -28.50 34.54
C TYR A 1047 23.20 -28.10 33.06
N ASP A 1048 22.06 -27.94 32.39
CA ASP A 1048 22.00 -27.51 30.99
C ASP A 1048 20.87 -26.49 30.76
N PRO A 1049 21.12 -25.45 29.95
CA PRO A 1049 20.11 -24.45 29.65
C PRO A 1049 19.03 -25.05 28.75
N TRP A 1050 17.78 -24.65 28.97
CA TRP A 1050 16.63 -24.96 28.14
C TRP A 1050 16.37 -23.85 27.12
N TRP A 1051 15.48 -24.07 26.15
CA TRP A 1051 15.14 -23.01 25.19
C TRP A 1051 14.11 -22.01 25.73
N ASN A 1052 13.23 -22.45 26.63
CA ASN A 1052 12.19 -21.64 27.24
C ASN A 1052 12.54 -21.35 28.71
N PRO A 1053 12.91 -20.12 29.08
CA PRO A 1053 13.24 -19.74 30.46
C PRO A 1053 12.14 -20.07 31.48
N ALA A 1054 10.87 -20.06 31.06
CA ALA A 1054 9.74 -20.36 31.95
C ALA A 1054 9.79 -21.78 32.52
N VAL A 1055 10.36 -22.75 31.79
CA VAL A 1055 10.49 -24.14 32.25
C VAL A 1055 11.54 -24.26 33.36
N GLU A 1056 12.65 -23.54 33.23
CA GLU A 1056 13.70 -23.48 34.27
C GLU A 1056 13.17 -22.77 35.51
N MET A 1057 12.47 -21.64 35.33
CA MET A 1057 11.85 -20.89 36.41
C MET A 1057 10.83 -21.75 37.17
N GLN A 1058 9.97 -22.48 36.45
CA GLN A 1058 9.02 -23.42 37.04
C GLN A 1058 9.69 -24.54 37.84
N ALA A 1059 10.89 -25.00 37.44
CA ALA A 1059 11.66 -26.01 38.16
C ALA A 1059 12.33 -25.43 39.41
N THR A 1060 12.93 -24.23 39.32
CA THR A 1060 13.47 -23.48 40.46
C THR A 1060 12.39 -23.15 41.49
N ASP A 1061 11.21 -22.74 41.03
CA ASP A 1061 10.06 -22.39 41.86
C ASP A 1061 9.46 -23.59 42.59
N ARG A 1062 10.04 -24.80 42.50
CA ARG A 1062 9.65 -25.97 43.31
C ARG A 1062 10.26 -25.93 44.72
N THR A 1063 11.43 -25.31 44.86
CA THR A 1063 12.05 -25.05 46.18
C THR A 1063 11.69 -23.66 46.70
N HIS A 1064 11.77 -22.63 45.85
CA HIS A 1064 11.47 -21.25 46.25
C HIS A 1064 9.97 -21.05 46.39
N ARG A 1065 9.40 -21.61 47.46
CA ARG A 1065 7.97 -21.65 47.75
C ARG A 1065 7.74 -21.28 49.21
N ILE A 1066 6.48 -20.96 49.49
CA ILE A 1066 6.02 -20.77 50.86
C ILE A 1066 6.31 -22.04 51.67
N GLY A 1067 7.02 -21.86 52.80
CA GLY A 1067 7.58 -22.96 53.60
C GLY A 1067 9.08 -23.13 53.45
N GLN A 1068 9.72 -22.39 52.53
CA GLN A 1068 11.17 -22.21 52.48
C GLN A 1068 11.60 -21.15 53.49
N ASP A 1069 12.53 -21.49 54.37
CA ASP A 1069 13.12 -20.62 55.39
C ASP A 1069 14.56 -20.20 55.05
N LYS A 1070 15.19 -20.84 54.06
CA LYS A 1070 16.56 -20.55 53.61
C LYS A 1070 16.62 -19.78 52.30
N ASN A 1071 17.70 -19.03 52.11
CA ASN A 1071 18.02 -18.39 50.83
C ASN A 1071 18.21 -19.47 49.76
N VAL A 1072 17.59 -19.27 48.60
CA VAL A 1072 17.68 -20.24 47.49
C VAL A 1072 18.75 -19.79 46.50
N PHE A 1073 19.76 -20.63 46.28
CA PHE A 1073 20.84 -20.39 45.33
C PHE A 1073 20.64 -21.22 44.06
N VAL A 1074 20.58 -20.55 42.92
CA VAL A 1074 20.31 -21.17 41.62
C VAL A 1074 21.52 -21.04 40.73
N TYR A 1075 22.21 -22.14 40.46
CA TYR A 1075 23.35 -22.19 39.57
C TYR A 1075 22.93 -22.68 38.18
N LYS A 1076 23.18 -21.86 37.16
CA LYS A 1076 23.01 -22.21 35.75
C LYS A 1076 24.38 -22.53 35.16
N PHE A 1077 24.65 -23.81 34.91
CA PHE A 1077 25.91 -24.27 34.34
C PHE A 1077 25.93 -24.02 32.82
N ILE A 1078 26.83 -23.14 32.37
CA ILE A 1078 26.93 -22.73 30.97
C ILE A 1078 28.35 -22.96 30.48
N THR A 1079 28.52 -23.77 29.43
CA THR A 1079 29.86 -23.94 28.84
C THR A 1079 30.25 -22.71 28.02
N LYS A 1080 31.41 -22.11 28.32
CA LYS A 1080 31.95 -20.95 27.58
C LYS A 1080 32.27 -21.30 26.12
N ASN A 1081 32.27 -20.28 25.25
CA ASN A 1081 32.63 -20.39 23.83
C ASN A 1081 31.80 -21.46 23.10
N SER A 1082 30.54 -21.62 23.51
CA SER A 1082 29.69 -22.71 23.04
C SER A 1082 28.29 -22.23 22.66
N VAL A 1083 27.52 -23.15 22.07
CA VAL A 1083 26.12 -22.94 21.72
C VAL A 1083 25.28 -22.60 22.95
N GLU A 1084 25.64 -23.05 24.15
CA GLU A 1084 24.90 -22.75 25.38
C GLU A 1084 24.97 -21.27 25.77
N GLU A 1085 26.14 -20.65 25.59
CA GLU A 1085 26.33 -19.21 25.82
C GLU A 1085 25.49 -18.39 24.82
N LYS A 1086 25.44 -18.82 23.56
CA LYS A 1086 24.58 -18.20 22.54
C LYS A 1086 23.10 -18.37 22.85
N ILE A 1087 22.69 -19.53 23.39
CA ILE A 1087 21.30 -19.76 23.84
C ILE A 1087 20.95 -18.77 24.96
N LEU A 1088 21.84 -18.57 25.93
CA LEU A 1088 21.62 -17.62 27.02
C LEU A 1088 21.49 -16.18 26.50
N GLN A 1089 22.35 -15.76 25.56
CA GLN A 1089 22.27 -14.45 24.91
C GLN A 1089 20.93 -14.24 24.16
N LEU A 1090 20.45 -15.28 23.47
CA LEU A 1090 19.16 -15.24 22.78
C LEU A 1090 17.97 -15.19 23.75
N GLN A 1091 18.04 -15.88 24.88
CA GLN A 1091 17.03 -15.79 25.95
C GLN A 1091 16.95 -14.36 26.49
N GLU A 1092 18.10 -13.73 26.76
CA GLU A 1092 18.14 -12.39 27.35
C GLU A 1092 17.61 -11.32 26.38
N LYS A 1093 18.08 -11.35 25.12
CA LYS A 1093 17.58 -10.45 24.05
C LYS A 1093 16.06 -10.53 23.89
N LYS A 1094 15.48 -11.72 24.08
CA LYS A 1094 14.02 -11.90 24.06
C LYS A 1094 13.34 -11.40 25.32
N ARG A 1095 13.93 -11.63 26.50
CA ARG A 1095 13.37 -11.18 27.77
C ARG A 1095 13.19 -9.65 27.78
N GLU A 1096 14.15 -8.92 27.22
CA GLU A 1096 14.08 -7.46 27.03
C GLU A 1096 12.98 -7.01 26.04
N LEU A 1097 12.68 -7.82 25.01
CA LEU A 1097 11.62 -7.53 24.05
C LEU A 1097 10.22 -7.88 24.60
N VAL A 1098 10.11 -8.94 25.39
CA VAL A 1098 8.86 -9.48 25.95
C VAL A 1098 8.41 -8.72 27.20
N SER A 1099 9.31 -8.02 27.92
CA SER A 1099 8.93 -7.19 29.06
C SER A 1099 8.07 -5.97 28.67
N ASN A 1100 8.13 -5.53 27.41
CA ASN A 1100 7.43 -4.32 26.92
C ASN A 1100 6.06 -4.59 26.28
N ILE A 1101 5.74 -5.83 25.91
CA ILE A 1101 4.47 -6.20 25.28
C ILE A 1101 4.02 -7.53 25.89
N VAL A 1102 2.81 -7.57 26.42
CA VAL A 1102 2.17 -8.76 27.02
C VAL A 1102 2.40 -10.01 26.14
N SER A 1103 3.42 -10.77 26.54
CA SER A 1103 3.70 -12.19 26.28
C SER A 1103 3.25 -12.73 24.92
N THR A 1104 4.09 -12.52 23.91
CA THR A 1104 4.06 -13.31 22.67
C THR A 1104 5.45 -13.86 22.36
N ASP A 1105 5.76 -15.01 22.96
CA ASP A 1105 7.02 -15.70 22.70
C ASP A 1105 6.90 -16.59 21.46
N SER A 1106 7.20 -16.05 20.28
CA SER A 1106 7.34 -16.89 19.10
C SER A 1106 8.45 -17.92 19.35
N SER A 1107 8.15 -19.23 19.24
CA SER A 1107 9.13 -20.32 19.36
C SER A 1107 10.44 -19.92 18.68
N ILE A 1108 11.57 -19.92 19.41
CA ILE A 1108 12.90 -19.43 18.95
C ILE A 1108 13.20 -19.89 17.51
N PHE A 1109 12.96 -21.17 17.20
CA PHE A 1109 13.19 -21.75 15.86
C PHE A 1109 12.31 -21.24 14.71
N LYS A 1110 11.20 -20.56 15.00
CA LYS A 1110 10.30 -20.00 13.98
C LYS A 1110 10.76 -18.63 13.50
N SER A 1111 11.44 -17.87 14.36
CA SER A 1111 11.94 -16.52 14.11
C SER A 1111 13.41 -16.45 13.72
N LEU A 1112 14.20 -17.54 13.87
CA LEU A 1112 15.61 -17.55 13.47
C LEU A 1112 15.78 -17.17 11.99
N GLU A 1113 16.54 -16.12 11.73
CA GLU A 1113 17.00 -15.71 10.42
C GLU A 1113 18.35 -16.36 10.07
N ARG A 1114 18.84 -16.15 8.84
CA ARG A 1114 20.16 -16.68 8.43
C ARG A 1114 21.27 -16.19 9.35
N ASP A 1115 21.23 -14.91 9.72
CA ASP A 1115 22.24 -14.27 10.57
C ASP A 1115 22.24 -14.86 11.99
N ASP A 1116 21.06 -15.14 12.56
CA ASP A 1116 20.97 -15.79 13.88
C ASP A 1116 21.58 -17.20 13.86
N ILE A 1117 21.44 -17.92 12.74
CA ILE A 1117 22.03 -19.24 12.55
C ILE A 1117 23.53 -19.15 12.38
N GLU A 1118 24.02 -18.14 11.66
CA GLU A 1118 25.45 -17.87 11.55
C GLU A 1118 26.07 -17.56 12.92
N ILE A 1119 25.37 -16.83 13.79
CA ILE A 1119 25.77 -16.53 15.17
C ILE A 1119 25.74 -17.79 16.06
N LEU A 1120 24.75 -18.67 15.90
CA LEU A 1120 24.67 -19.92 16.67
C LEU A 1120 25.84 -20.88 16.37
N PHE A 1121 26.40 -20.82 15.16
CA PHE A 1121 27.48 -21.68 14.70
C PHE A 1121 28.82 -20.95 14.49
N SER A 1122 28.94 -19.68 14.90
CA SER A 1122 30.21 -18.92 14.89
C SER A 1122 31.11 -19.35 16.04
#